data_AF-B1WWR8-F1
#
_entry.id   AF-B1WWR8-F1
#
_cell.length_a   1.000
_cell.length_b   1.000
_cell.length_c   1.000
_cell.angle_alpha   90.00
_cell.angle_beta   90.00
_cell.angle_gamma   90.00
#
_symmetry.space_group_name_H-M   'P 1'
#
loop_
_entity.id
_entity.type
_entity.pdbx_description
1 polymer ?
#
loop_
_entity_poly.entity_id
_entity_poly.type
_entity_poly.pdbx_seq_one_letter_code
_entity_poly.pdbx_strand_id
1 'polypeptide(L)'
;MKKPPLSPFSTIANCCRRLATVGLAIFFLWTTAIPSVQAGNNLISVPLRWCVIGEDANNDGTFDPGERGVPAFTNPGGVGEPDTDNVLWRRHERASDNIWIPGANITFRSGITAAIRDQATFPIIADPSPPENGGVGQYGDILDPQINGQELNQAITACNTAWNNLAMQFNTTLVGPIALNLRQFVNNAGNPTNLIGWGGFTGLNGGANTCATPPTNVTSAIGGSASVVDNSFRLAIDPIDALLAHELGHVLRLGHGNGLDDDNDDVYDDNIFNCDPNENVNAPPPNMMAPTVGSGVITTLQRQTSRPVALVYSGSQIDPPAALINGDTLSDQRVDEVQEVTDESVDLAWISMIENEPTQTTIFSHRVFGLIDQSTDVRQYLIFADLDDNPGTGGNPADLGFATSFQGAELVTRVEVSGIVIPITSTPQSISATPPLAATGTVWRFENGDFVKSEGPNIRANAIAPIGGETPLPLFHLVSIEMPNSVRGSAEPQVRLQAIAQRLTPQGQFDRLPSEPRDGGVDIRLIPPQFPTCSVRPPSVSAGRIATIEASDLIENETAKVFLGDQLLGTVPIDEAGNVKADFIIPNNANRGPRLVTVGVMGTALTADCSVDLTRPQLSRYEYTPKLVCGLQKEAKNMQLARGFYGTTINIHNPGLSTVQFDKKLVLTIPPGNQQSGRVLPIGRDELESQQGLAVDCDHIRKKLFDGKWPNFFIEGFVTIESPESLDVTSVYTTANLGYWGKAKNHSSIDVEQIRERINK
;
A
#
# COMPACT_ATOMS: atom_id res chain seq x y z
N MET A 1 -66.70 -26.51 -9.33
CA MET A 1 -67.54 -25.70 -10.24
C MET A 1 -67.87 -24.37 -9.59
N LYS A 2 -67.64 -23.28 -10.33
CA LYS A 2 -68.24 -21.92 -10.28
C LYS A 2 -68.42 -21.16 -8.94
N LYS A 3 -67.55 -20.16 -8.80
CA LYS A 3 -67.66 -18.73 -8.38
C LYS A 3 -68.92 -18.18 -7.64
N PRO A 4 -68.73 -17.08 -6.86
CA PRO A 4 -69.54 -16.61 -5.71
C PRO A 4 -70.57 -15.54 -6.16
N PRO A 5 -71.26 -14.73 -5.29
CA PRO A 5 -70.63 -13.57 -4.62
C PRO A 5 -71.38 -12.95 -3.37
N LEU A 6 -70.83 -11.81 -2.90
CA LEU A 6 -71.45 -10.66 -2.20
C LEU A 6 -71.55 -10.62 -0.66
N SER A 7 -70.71 -9.75 -0.08
CA SER A 7 -70.98 -8.93 1.12
C SER A 7 -72.11 -7.92 0.86
N PRO A 8 -72.78 -7.37 1.90
CA PRO A 8 -72.36 -6.06 2.42
C PRO A 8 -72.61 -5.75 3.93
N PHE A 9 -71.80 -4.79 4.43
CA PHE A 9 -72.09 -3.69 5.37
C PHE A 9 -72.55 -3.89 6.85
N SER A 10 -71.62 -3.46 7.74
CA SER A 10 -71.74 -2.52 8.88
C SER A 10 -72.66 -2.78 10.10
N THR A 11 -72.07 -2.77 11.31
CA THR A 11 -72.61 -2.19 12.57
C THR A 11 -71.41 -2.02 13.55
N ILE A 12 -70.92 -0.80 13.83
CA ILE A 12 -71.28 0.14 14.92
C ILE A 12 -70.98 -0.38 16.36
N ALA A 13 -69.87 0.18 16.88
CA ALA A 13 -69.69 0.85 18.19
C ALA A 13 -69.54 0.10 19.53
N ASN A 14 -68.56 0.66 20.27
CA ASN A 14 -68.45 0.85 21.72
C ASN A 14 -67.83 -0.26 22.58
N CYS A 15 -66.54 -0.09 22.90
CA CYS A 15 -66.16 0.08 24.31
C CYS A 15 -64.85 0.90 24.44
N CYS A 16 -65.00 2.19 24.75
CA CYS A 16 -63.93 3.12 25.13
C CYS A 16 -63.72 3.06 26.64
N ARG A 17 -62.48 2.89 27.11
CA ARG A 17 -61.79 3.74 28.13
C ARG A 17 -60.65 2.98 28.84
N ARG A 18 -59.41 3.36 28.52
CA ARG A 18 -58.47 4.02 29.45
C ARG A 18 -57.26 4.60 28.69
N LEU A 19 -57.32 5.93 28.52
CA LEU A 19 -56.23 6.90 28.33
C LEU A 19 -55.18 6.77 29.45
N ALA A 20 -53.93 7.23 29.41
CA ALA A 20 -53.05 7.95 28.46
C ALA A 20 -51.67 8.05 29.17
N THR A 21 -50.68 8.70 28.52
CA THR A 21 -49.29 9.02 28.99
C THR A 21 -48.33 7.83 28.77
N VAL A 22 -47.43 7.81 27.79
CA VAL A 22 -46.34 8.76 27.51
C VAL A 22 -46.14 8.87 25.98
N GLY A 23 -46.17 10.09 25.46
CA GLY A 23 -45.71 10.40 24.11
C GLY A 23 -44.30 10.97 24.17
N LEU A 24 -43.32 10.22 23.67
CA LEU A 24 -42.04 10.75 23.21
C LEU A 24 -41.69 9.96 21.94
N ALA A 25 -42.16 10.45 20.80
CA ALA A 25 -41.77 9.92 19.50
C ALA A 25 -40.35 10.40 19.20
N ILE A 26 -39.36 9.56 19.47
CA ILE A 26 -37.99 9.74 19.00
C ILE A 26 -38.02 9.45 17.49
N PHE A 27 -38.08 10.51 16.69
CA PHE A 27 -37.74 10.46 15.27
C PHE A 27 -36.22 10.26 15.17
N PHE A 28 -35.78 8.99 15.13
CA PHE A 28 -34.45 8.66 14.64
C PHE A 28 -34.44 8.95 13.12
N LEU A 29 -34.04 10.18 12.77
CA LEU A 29 -33.52 10.48 11.45
C LEU A 29 -32.26 9.63 11.27
N TRP A 30 -32.41 8.47 10.64
CA TRP A 30 -31.29 7.79 10.00
C TRP A 30 -30.83 8.69 8.85
N THR A 31 -29.94 9.63 9.16
CA THR A 31 -29.04 10.17 8.15
C THR A 31 -28.11 9.04 7.78
N THR A 32 -28.50 8.21 6.81
CA THR A 32 -27.54 7.41 6.06
C THR A 32 -26.58 8.41 5.44
N ALA A 33 -25.42 8.60 6.07
CA ALA A 33 -24.31 9.29 5.43
C ALA A 33 -24.06 8.52 4.14
N ILE A 34 -24.45 9.12 3.02
CA ILE A 34 -24.10 8.58 1.71
C ILE A 34 -22.58 8.70 1.66
N PRO A 35 -21.81 7.61 1.64
CA PRO A 35 -20.38 7.70 1.49
C PRO A 35 -20.13 8.42 0.17
N SER A 36 -19.53 9.61 0.24
CA SER A 36 -19.11 10.36 -0.94
C SER A 36 -18.13 9.46 -1.69
N VAL A 37 -18.49 9.05 -2.90
CA VAL A 37 -17.65 8.26 -3.79
C VAL A 37 -16.42 9.11 -4.14
N GLN A 38 -15.33 8.93 -3.38
CA GLN A 38 -14.03 9.49 -3.71
C GLN A 38 -13.41 8.66 -4.87
N ALA A 39 -12.49 9.23 -5.62
CA ALA A 39 -11.71 8.50 -6.62
C ALA A 39 -10.59 7.76 -5.87
N GLY A 40 -10.72 6.45 -5.67
CA GLY A 40 -9.68 5.66 -5.03
C GLY A 40 -8.91 4.92 -6.10
N ASN A 41 -7.60 5.05 -6.06
CA ASN A 41 -6.73 4.64 -7.15
C ASN A 41 -6.47 3.13 -7.18
N ASN A 42 -7.05 2.31 -6.28
CA ASN A 42 -6.73 0.87 -6.15
C ASN A 42 -5.25 0.63 -5.78
N LEU A 43 -4.70 1.53 -4.96
CA LEU A 43 -3.32 1.51 -4.48
C LEU A 43 -3.15 0.32 -3.53
N ILE A 44 -2.18 -0.54 -3.80
CA ILE A 44 -1.85 -1.69 -2.93
C ILE A 44 -0.72 -1.26 -2.01
N SER A 45 -0.96 -1.26 -0.71
CA SER A 45 0.04 -0.99 0.32
C SER A 45 0.59 -2.30 0.87
N VAL A 46 1.90 -2.53 0.73
CA VAL A 46 2.60 -3.71 1.26
C VAL A 46 3.38 -3.31 2.51
N PRO A 47 3.18 -3.94 3.67
CA PRO A 47 3.95 -3.63 4.88
C PRO A 47 5.40 -4.10 4.74
N LEU A 48 6.36 -3.25 5.09
CA LEU A 48 7.79 -3.53 4.99
C LEU A 48 8.41 -3.54 6.39
N ARG A 49 8.99 -4.70 6.76
CA ARG A 49 9.65 -4.93 8.03
C ARG A 49 11.12 -4.57 7.93
N TRP A 50 11.45 -3.33 8.25
CA TRP A 50 12.84 -2.87 8.25
C TRP A 50 13.63 -3.42 9.43
N CYS A 51 14.90 -3.71 9.19
CA CYS A 51 15.93 -3.73 10.23
C CYS A 51 17.18 -3.02 9.73
N VAL A 52 18.00 -2.59 10.68
CA VAL A 52 19.26 -1.89 10.43
C VAL A 52 20.38 -2.57 11.20
N ILE A 53 21.56 -2.71 10.60
CA ILE A 53 22.68 -3.35 11.28
C ILE A 53 23.36 -2.36 12.24
N GLY A 54 23.40 -2.70 13.51
CA GLY A 54 23.97 -1.89 14.59
C GLY A 54 24.11 -2.65 15.90
N GLU A 55 25.01 -2.17 16.73
CA GLU A 55 25.12 -2.51 18.15
C GLU A 55 24.29 -1.53 18.94
N ASP A 56 23.07 -1.92 19.29
CA ASP A 56 22.22 -1.17 20.22
C ASP A 56 22.32 -1.86 21.59
N ALA A 57 23.27 -1.40 22.40
CA ALA A 57 23.66 -2.07 23.64
C ALA A 57 22.59 -1.94 24.74
N ASN A 58 21.75 -0.91 24.67
CA ASN A 58 20.70 -0.64 25.64
C ASN A 58 19.29 -0.95 25.09
N ASN A 59 19.17 -1.30 23.80
CA ASN A 59 17.95 -1.63 23.08
C ASN A 59 16.92 -0.49 23.13
N ASP A 60 17.36 0.76 23.01
CA ASP A 60 16.51 1.95 22.99
C ASP A 60 16.27 2.53 21.59
N GLY A 61 16.88 1.94 20.54
CA GLY A 61 16.74 2.37 19.15
C GLY A 61 17.53 3.63 18.80
N THR A 62 18.28 4.20 19.74
CA THR A 62 19.06 5.42 19.59
C THR A 62 20.55 5.14 19.68
N PHE A 63 21.33 5.87 18.89
CA PHE A 63 22.78 5.70 18.89
C PHE A 63 23.40 6.35 20.13
N ASP A 64 24.09 5.53 20.92
CA ASP A 64 24.89 5.95 22.07
C ASP A 64 26.40 6.00 21.76
N PRO A 65 27.15 6.93 22.40
CA PRO A 65 28.60 6.95 22.28
C PRO A 65 29.25 5.62 22.71
N GLY A 66 29.84 4.91 21.75
CA GLY A 66 30.48 3.61 21.96
C GLY A 66 29.85 2.49 21.15
N GLU A 67 28.63 2.71 20.66
CA GLU A 67 27.95 1.82 19.73
C GLU A 67 28.57 1.90 18.33
N ARG A 68 28.22 0.90 17.52
CA ARG A 68 28.73 0.73 16.15
C ARG A 68 27.58 0.33 15.25
N GLY A 69 27.74 0.50 13.95
CA GLY A 69 26.68 0.18 13.01
C GLY A 69 26.83 0.91 11.70
N VAL A 70 25.82 0.75 10.87
CA VAL A 70 25.72 1.47 9.60
C VAL A 70 25.50 2.97 9.84
N PRO A 71 25.82 3.82 8.86
CA PRO A 71 25.61 5.26 8.98
C PRO A 71 24.15 5.69 9.23
N ALA A 72 23.16 4.97 8.70
CA ALA A 72 21.75 5.24 9.00
C ALA A 72 21.43 5.17 10.50
N PHE A 73 22.12 4.31 11.25
CA PHE A 73 21.99 4.22 12.70
C PHE A 73 22.93 5.19 13.43
N THR A 74 24.21 5.15 13.09
CA THR A 74 25.26 5.89 13.85
C THR A 74 25.34 7.38 13.52
N ASN A 75 24.81 7.81 12.36
CA ASN A 75 24.83 9.20 11.93
C ASN A 75 23.66 9.50 10.95
N PRO A 76 22.39 9.39 11.39
CA PRO A 76 21.22 9.65 10.56
C PRO A 76 21.24 11.06 9.95
N GLY A 77 21.73 12.06 10.69
CA GLY A 77 21.89 13.42 10.18
C GLY A 77 22.84 13.52 8.98
N GLY A 78 23.84 12.64 8.89
CA GLY A 78 24.73 12.51 7.74
C GLY A 78 24.06 11.98 6.48
N VAL A 79 22.91 11.32 6.62
CA VAL A 79 22.08 10.85 5.50
C VAL A 79 20.81 11.70 5.29
N GLY A 80 20.74 12.85 5.98
CA GLY A 80 19.70 13.87 5.75
C GLY A 80 18.44 13.73 6.59
N GLU A 81 18.42 12.83 7.58
CA GLU A 81 17.24 12.57 8.41
C GLU A 81 17.59 12.69 9.91
N PRO A 82 16.62 12.98 10.79
CA PRO A 82 16.92 13.26 12.20
C PRO A 82 17.26 12.03 13.05
N ASP A 83 16.78 10.84 12.66
CA ASP A 83 16.91 9.60 13.42
C ASP A 83 16.85 8.39 12.46
N THR A 84 17.24 7.22 12.98
CA THR A 84 17.31 5.95 12.24
C THR A 84 15.98 5.60 11.57
N ASP A 85 14.87 5.76 12.29
CA ASP A 85 13.55 5.45 11.74
C ASP A 85 13.27 6.32 10.53
N ASN A 86 13.40 7.65 10.66
CA ASN A 86 13.24 8.60 9.56
C ASN A 86 14.17 8.26 8.39
N VAL A 87 15.38 7.74 8.60
CA VAL A 87 16.17 7.22 7.47
C VAL A 87 15.41 6.11 6.75
N LEU A 88 15.03 5.04 7.46
CA LEU A 88 14.52 3.81 6.85
C LEU A 88 13.14 3.98 6.22
N TRP A 89 12.18 4.63 6.89
CA TRP A 89 10.85 4.77 6.27
C TRP A 89 10.86 5.73 5.09
N ARG A 90 11.66 6.80 5.14
CA ARG A 90 11.81 7.73 4.01
C ARG A 90 12.41 7.06 2.77
N ARG A 91 13.21 5.98 2.92
CA ARG A 91 13.69 5.21 1.77
C ARG A 91 12.55 4.53 1.01
N HIS A 92 11.67 3.82 1.71
CA HIS A 92 10.57 3.14 1.03
C HIS A 92 9.50 4.13 0.52
N GLU A 93 9.35 5.30 1.14
CA GLU A 93 8.51 6.37 0.60
C GLU A 93 9.04 6.93 -0.72
N ARG A 94 10.36 7.21 -0.81
CA ARG A 94 10.96 7.71 -2.05
C ARG A 94 10.84 6.69 -3.18
N ALA A 95 11.11 5.41 -2.89
CA ALA A 95 10.89 4.34 -3.83
C ALA A 95 9.40 4.22 -4.24
N SER A 96 8.49 4.36 -3.28
CA SER A 96 7.05 4.28 -3.53
C SER A 96 6.55 5.42 -4.41
N ASP A 97 6.78 6.65 -4.01
CA ASP A 97 6.22 7.84 -4.66
C ASP A 97 6.83 8.10 -6.05
N ASN A 98 8.13 7.83 -6.23
CA ASN A 98 8.80 8.11 -7.50
C ASN A 98 8.67 6.98 -8.53
N ILE A 99 8.50 5.73 -8.09
CA ILE A 99 8.63 4.54 -8.95
C ILE A 99 7.38 3.66 -8.86
N TRP A 100 7.05 3.14 -7.68
CA TRP A 100 6.01 2.12 -7.55
C TRP A 100 4.58 2.64 -7.68
N ILE A 101 4.27 3.83 -7.18
CA ILE A 101 2.93 4.43 -7.30
C ILE A 101 2.65 4.82 -8.75
N PRO A 102 3.51 5.58 -9.46
CA PRO A 102 3.27 5.92 -10.86
C PRO A 102 3.36 4.69 -11.79
N GLY A 103 4.27 3.77 -11.45
CA GLY A 103 4.64 2.64 -12.29
C GLY A 103 3.73 1.42 -12.13
N ALA A 104 3.29 1.09 -10.92
CA ALA A 104 2.50 -0.10 -10.62
C ALA A 104 1.31 0.15 -9.70
N ASN A 105 1.15 1.37 -9.17
CA ASN A 105 0.16 1.71 -8.16
C ASN A 105 0.23 0.76 -6.94
N ILE A 106 1.47 0.57 -6.49
CA ILE A 106 1.87 -0.13 -5.27
C ILE A 106 2.61 0.89 -4.41
N THR A 107 2.43 0.84 -3.10
CA THR A 107 3.24 1.55 -2.12
C THR A 107 3.75 0.56 -1.09
N PHE A 108 4.90 0.86 -0.53
CA PHE A 108 5.41 0.19 0.66
C PHE A 108 5.15 1.10 1.85
N ARG A 109 4.80 0.50 2.99
CA ARG A 109 4.55 1.21 4.23
C ARG A 109 5.36 0.61 5.38
N SER A 110 5.46 1.33 6.49
CA SER A 110 6.01 0.76 7.72
C SER A 110 5.24 -0.49 8.17
N GLY A 111 5.96 -1.54 8.56
CA GLY A 111 5.38 -2.74 9.19
C GLY A 111 4.86 -2.51 10.61
N ILE A 112 5.05 -1.32 11.19
CA ILE A 112 4.56 -0.97 12.53
C ILE A 112 3.04 -0.79 12.50
N THR A 113 2.34 -1.57 13.32
CA THR A 113 0.88 -1.53 13.46
C THR A 113 0.45 -0.66 14.65
N ALA A 114 -0.83 -0.29 14.71
CA ALA A 114 -1.40 0.42 15.84
C ALA A 114 -1.26 -0.36 17.16
N ALA A 115 -1.18 -1.69 17.10
CA ALA A 115 -1.02 -2.56 18.26
C ALA A 115 0.35 -2.42 18.95
N ILE A 116 1.37 -1.95 18.24
CA ILE A 116 2.74 -1.79 18.75
C ILE A 116 3.20 -0.33 18.74
N ARG A 117 2.26 0.63 18.68
CA ARG A 117 2.56 2.05 18.56
C ARG A 117 3.46 2.60 19.68
N ASP A 118 3.44 1.99 20.86
CA ASP A 118 4.28 2.39 22.00
C ASP A 118 5.72 1.86 21.91
N GLN A 119 6.01 0.97 20.94
CA GLN A 119 7.35 0.47 20.57
C GLN A 119 7.57 0.65 19.06
N ALA A 120 7.22 1.83 18.56
CA ALA A 120 7.23 2.15 17.15
C ALA A 120 8.63 2.47 16.61
N THR A 121 9.64 1.64 16.87
CA THR A 121 10.99 1.79 16.29
C THR A 121 11.32 0.58 15.43
N PHE A 122 12.06 0.78 14.34
CA PHE A 122 12.55 -0.36 13.57
C PHE A 122 13.65 -1.10 14.34
N PRO A 123 13.65 -2.44 14.33
CA PRO A 123 14.68 -3.20 15.01
C PRO A 123 16.11 -2.89 14.53
N ILE A 124 17.00 -2.72 15.49
CA ILE A 124 18.45 -2.68 15.29
C ILE A 124 18.97 -4.07 15.59
N ILE A 125 19.64 -4.69 14.62
CA ILE A 125 20.17 -6.05 14.75
C ILE A 125 21.69 -6.03 14.71
N ALA A 126 22.31 -6.89 15.52
CA ALA A 126 23.75 -7.02 15.50
C ALA A 126 24.25 -7.51 14.13
N ASP A 127 25.47 -7.09 13.78
CA ASP A 127 26.24 -7.70 12.71
C ASP A 127 26.46 -9.20 13.03
N PRO A 128 26.04 -10.14 12.16
CA PRO A 128 26.22 -11.57 12.43
C PRO A 128 27.67 -12.03 12.46
N SER A 129 28.57 -11.35 11.75
CA SER A 129 29.99 -11.68 11.66
C SER A 129 30.83 -10.41 11.74
N PRO A 130 30.90 -9.75 12.91
CA PRO A 130 31.65 -8.52 13.04
C PRO A 130 33.16 -8.80 13.03
N PRO A 131 34.01 -7.82 12.66
CA PRO A 131 35.46 -8.02 12.52
C PRO A 131 36.17 -8.58 13.76
N GLU A 132 35.74 -8.21 14.96
CA GLU A 132 36.26 -8.75 16.23
C GLU A 132 36.00 -10.24 16.43
N ASN A 133 34.99 -10.80 15.75
CA ASN A 133 34.65 -12.23 15.78
C ASN A 133 35.17 -12.98 14.54
N GLY A 134 36.13 -12.39 13.81
CA GLY A 134 36.71 -12.99 12.61
C GLY A 134 35.97 -12.67 11.32
N GLY A 135 34.98 -11.78 11.39
CA GLY A 135 34.36 -11.15 10.23
C GLY A 135 35.32 -10.37 9.35
N VAL A 136 34.87 -10.03 8.14
CA VAL A 136 35.65 -9.26 7.17
C VAL A 136 35.07 -7.86 7.00
N GLY A 137 35.93 -6.85 6.77
CA GLY A 137 35.48 -5.47 6.53
C GLY A 137 35.30 -4.66 7.81
N GLN A 138 34.28 -3.80 7.83
CA GLN A 138 33.87 -2.99 8.98
C GLN A 138 32.55 -3.51 9.56
N TYR A 139 32.22 -3.10 10.78
CA TYR A 139 30.93 -3.42 11.39
C TYR A 139 29.77 -2.98 10.47
N GLY A 140 28.86 -3.90 10.20
CA GLY A 140 27.72 -3.74 9.30
C GLY A 140 28.03 -4.01 7.82
N ASP A 141 29.28 -4.32 7.46
CA ASP A 141 29.59 -4.93 6.18
C ASP A 141 29.08 -6.38 6.17
N ILE A 142 28.55 -6.84 5.04
CA ILE A 142 28.10 -8.22 4.87
C ILE A 142 28.90 -8.86 3.75
N LEU A 143 29.41 -10.08 3.95
CA LEU A 143 30.09 -10.83 2.90
C LEU A 143 29.14 -11.03 1.71
N ASP A 144 29.65 -10.75 0.51
CA ASP A 144 28.91 -10.90 -0.73
C ASP A 144 28.33 -12.32 -0.84
N PRO A 145 27.01 -12.49 -1.01
CA PRO A 145 26.37 -13.80 -1.09
C PRO A 145 26.87 -14.65 -2.27
N GLN A 146 27.54 -14.05 -3.27
CA GLN A 146 28.25 -14.78 -4.32
C GLN A 146 29.47 -15.55 -3.82
N ILE A 147 30.02 -15.12 -2.69
CA ILE A 147 31.17 -15.76 -2.04
C ILE A 147 30.67 -16.72 -0.97
N ASN A 148 29.83 -16.24 -0.06
CA ASN A 148 29.15 -17.03 0.96
C ASN A 148 27.90 -16.29 1.45
N GLY A 149 26.72 -16.86 1.20
CA GLY A 149 25.44 -16.28 1.60
C GLY A 149 25.04 -16.47 3.06
N GLN A 150 25.83 -17.21 3.85
CA GLN A 150 25.49 -17.57 5.23
C GLN A 150 25.32 -16.33 6.14
N GLU A 151 26.22 -15.36 6.04
CA GLU A 151 26.18 -14.15 6.86
C GLU A 151 24.94 -13.30 6.56
N LEU A 152 24.62 -13.10 5.28
CA LEU A 152 23.39 -12.42 4.86
C LEU A 152 22.15 -13.16 5.36
N ASN A 153 22.14 -14.49 5.28
CA ASN A 153 21.03 -15.30 5.77
C ASN A 153 20.85 -15.18 7.29
N GLN A 154 21.94 -15.14 8.06
CA GLN A 154 21.91 -14.87 9.50
C GLN A 154 21.33 -13.48 9.81
N ALA A 155 21.71 -12.44 9.06
CA ALA A 155 21.14 -11.09 9.23
C ALA A 155 19.63 -11.08 8.95
N ILE A 156 19.19 -11.75 7.88
CA ILE A 156 17.75 -11.88 7.55
C ILE A 156 17.01 -12.64 8.66
N THR A 157 17.59 -13.71 9.19
CA THR A 157 17.00 -14.47 10.31
C THR A 157 16.93 -13.60 11.57
N ALA A 158 18.01 -12.91 11.95
CA ALA A 158 18.03 -12.02 13.10
C ALA A 158 16.93 -10.93 13.01
N CYS A 159 16.72 -10.37 11.81
CA CYS A 159 15.63 -9.42 11.58
C CYS A 159 14.24 -10.06 11.74
N ASN A 160 14.03 -11.26 11.18
CA ASN A 160 12.78 -12.01 11.40
C ASN A 160 12.54 -12.26 12.89
N THR A 161 13.58 -12.62 13.63
CA THR A 161 13.51 -12.88 15.08
C THR A 161 13.12 -11.64 15.86
N ALA A 162 13.72 -10.49 15.56
CA ALA A 162 13.39 -9.23 16.22
C ALA A 162 11.91 -8.84 16.00
N TRP A 163 11.42 -8.93 14.76
CA TRP A 163 10.01 -8.68 14.45
C TRP A 163 9.06 -9.71 15.08
N ASN A 164 9.44 -10.97 15.12
CA ASN A 164 8.64 -12.01 15.78
C ASN A 164 8.55 -11.78 17.29
N ASN A 165 9.62 -11.34 17.94
CA ASN A 165 9.61 -11.00 19.37
C ASN A 165 8.63 -9.86 19.66
N LEU A 166 8.60 -8.81 18.83
CA LEU A 166 7.61 -7.75 18.92
C LEU A 166 6.18 -8.28 18.72
N ALA A 167 5.96 -9.10 17.70
CA ALA A 167 4.64 -9.69 17.43
C ALA A 167 4.11 -10.51 18.62
N MET A 168 4.98 -11.35 19.21
CA MET A 168 4.65 -12.16 20.39
C MET A 168 4.40 -11.29 21.63
N GLN A 169 5.24 -10.28 21.87
CA GLN A 169 5.11 -9.39 23.02
C GLN A 169 3.76 -8.65 23.04
N PHE A 170 3.28 -8.25 21.87
CA PHE A 170 2.03 -7.50 21.72
C PHE A 170 0.86 -8.34 21.24
N ASN A 171 1.04 -9.66 21.17
CA ASN A 171 -0.04 -10.58 20.85
C ASN A 171 -0.72 -10.28 19.49
N THR A 172 0.08 -9.85 18.51
CA THR A 172 -0.37 -9.34 17.21
C THR A 172 0.39 -10.00 16.06
N THR A 173 0.04 -9.66 14.83
CA THR A 173 0.69 -10.18 13.63
C THR A 173 1.49 -9.07 12.96
N LEU A 174 2.81 -9.27 12.77
CA LEU A 174 3.71 -8.35 12.06
C LEU A 174 4.32 -9.09 10.87
N VAL A 175 3.66 -8.98 9.73
CA VAL A 175 3.97 -9.70 8.49
C VAL A 175 4.34 -8.75 7.36
N GLY A 176 4.87 -9.31 6.27
CA GLY A 176 5.38 -8.59 5.12
C GLY A 176 6.83 -8.96 4.80
N PRO A 177 7.36 -8.54 3.64
CA PRO A 177 8.76 -8.69 3.32
C PRO A 177 9.66 -7.95 4.31
N ILE A 178 10.91 -8.38 4.41
CA ILE A 178 11.94 -7.71 5.20
C ILE A 178 12.76 -6.76 4.33
N ALA A 179 13.18 -5.65 4.89
CA ALA A 179 14.22 -4.82 4.32
C ALA A 179 15.39 -4.67 5.31
N LEU A 180 16.61 -4.96 4.86
CA LEU A 180 17.84 -4.79 5.63
C LEU A 180 18.62 -3.59 5.10
N ASN A 181 18.94 -2.66 5.99
CA ASN A 181 19.92 -1.60 5.71
C ASN A 181 21.29 -2.03 6.26
N LEU A 182 22.18 -2.40 5.36
CA LEU A 182 23.56 -2.82 5.67
C LEU A 182 24.56 -1.76 5.22
N ARG A 183 25.81 -1.81 5.70
CA ARG A 183 26.82 -0.81 5.34
C ARG A 183 27.20 -0.95 3.87
N GLN A 184 27.72 -2.11 3.49
CA GLN A 184 28.10 -2.47 2.11
C GLN A 184 28.29 -3.99 2.00
N PHE A 185 28.24 -4.53 0.78
CA PHE A 185 28.70 -5.88 0.51
C PHE A 185 30.22 -5.89 0.33
N VAL A 186 30.92 -6.87 0.91
CA VAL A 186 32.39 -6.99 0.87
C VAL A 186 32.86 -8.37 0.43
N ASN A 187 34.11 -8.47 -0.03
CA ASN A 187 34.76 -9.74 -0.32
C ASN A 187 35.51 -10.32 0.90
N ASN A 188 36.13 -11.49 0.74
CA ASN A 188 36.95 -12.14 1.78
C ASN A 188 38.13 -11.31 2.32
N ALA A 189 38.49 -10.19 1.67
CA ALA A 189 39.51 -9.26 2.13
C ALA A 189 38.92 -7.98 2.74
N GLY A 190 37.59 -7.93 2.96
CA GLY A 190 36.88 -6.76 3.49
C GLY A 190 36.76 -5.58 2.53
N ASN A 191 37.04 -5.79 1.23
CA ASN A 191 36.90 -4.72 0.24
C ASN A 191 35.48 -4.72 -0.33
N PRO A 192 34.88 -3.54 -0.60
CA PRO A 192 33.55 -3.44 -1.20
C PRO A 192 33.49 -4.21 -2.53
N THR A 193 32.38 -4.91 -2.79
CA THR A 193 32.10 -5.53 -4.09
C THR A 193 31.26 -4.60 -4.97
N ASN A 194 30.93 -5.07 -6.18
CA ASN A 194 30.01 -4.35 -7.06
C ASN A 194 28.54 -4.58 -6.69
N LEU A 195 28.25 -5.56 -5.83
CA LEU A 195 26.91 -5.81 -5.34
C LEU A 195 26.51 -4.66 -4.41
N ILE A 196 25.36 -4.05 -4.70
CA ILE A 196 24.85 -2.90 -3.94
C ILE A 196 23.46 -3.17 -3.35
N GLY A 197 22.82 -4.23 -3.78
CA GLY A 197 21.57 -4.71 -3.21
C GLY A 197 21.46 -6.21 -3.41
N TRP A 198 20.53 -6.82 -2.69
CA TRP A 198 20.15 -8.21 -2.89
C TRP A 198 18.67 -8.36 -2.52
N GLY A 199 17.85 -8.69 -3.50
CA GLY A 199 16.43 -8.92 -3.35
C GLY A 199 16.09 -10.37 -3.65
N GLY A 200 15.13 -10.94 -2.93
CA GLY A 200 14.66 -12.29 -3.17
C GLY A 200 13.16 -12.41 -2.97
N PHE A 201 12.49 -13.04 -3.93
CA PHE A 201 11.10 -13.47 -3.76
C PHE A 201 11.08 -14.83 -3.05
N THR A 202 10.31 -14.91 -1.97
CA THR A 202 9.92 -16.19 -1.38
C THR A 202 8.41 -16.29 -1.46
N GLY A 203 7.91 -17.21 -2.26
CA GLY A 203 6.47 -17.40 -2.41
C GLY A 203 6.15 -18.74 -3.02
N LEU A 204 4.93 -19.18 -2.77
CA LEU A 204 4.48 -20.52 -3.12
C LEU A 204 3.47 -20.42 -4.25
N ASN A 205 3.78 -21.19 -5.27
CA ASN A 205 3.04 -21.25 -6.50
C ASN A 205 2.29 -22.57 -6.45
N GLY A 206 1.00 -22.54 -6.10
CA GLY A 206 0.11 -23.69 -6.14
C GLY A 206 -0.12 -24.18 -7.56
N GLY A 207 0.94 -24.65 -8.25
CA GLY A 207 0.97 -24.85 -9.69
C GLY A 207 0.82 -23.56 -10.50
N ALA A 208 1.18 -22.41 -9.93
CA ALA A 208 1.14 -21.12 -10.62
C ALA A 208 2.04 -21.16 -11.85
N ASN A 209 1.53 -20.68 -12.99
CA ASN A 209 2.43 -20.30 -14.07
C ASN A 209 2.96 -18.90 -13.73
N THR A 210 4.09 -18.84 -13.02
CA THR A 210 4.74 -17.56 -12.69
C THR A 210 5.31 -16.84 -13.89
N CYS A 211 5.47 -17.55 -15.01
CA CYS A 211 5.94 -16.98 -16.26
C CYS A 211 4.78 -16.43 -17.11
N ALA A 212 3.52 -16.72 -16.75
CA ALA A 212 2.39 -16.09 -17.42
C ALA A 212 2.27 -14.61 -17.03
N THR A 213 1.74 -13.80 -17.94
CA THR A 213 1.46 -12.39 -17.66
C THR A 213 -0.05 -12.08 -17.76
N PRO A 214 -0.74 -11.73 -16.66
CA PRO A 214 -0.26 -11.73 -15.27
C PRO A 214 -0.01 -13.16 -14.74
N PRO A 215 0.83 -13.33 -13.70
CA PRO A 215 1.00 -14.61 -13.03
C PRO A 215 -0.34 -15.18 -12.59
N THR A 216 -0.58 -16.44 -12.93
CA THR A 216 -1.86 -17.11 -12.61
C THR A 216 -1.68 -18.02 -11.41
N ASN A 217 -2.63 -18.01 -10.47
CA ASN A 217 -2.62 -18.85 -9.26
C ASN A 217 -1.46 -18.59 -8.30
N VAL A 218 -0.94 -17.36 -8.21
CA VAL A 218 -0.11 -16.99 -7.07
C VAL A 218 -1.02 -16.96 -5.85
N THR A 219 -0.85 -17.91 -4.94
CA THR A 219 -1.73 -18.07 -3.76
C THR A 219 -1.12 -17.47 -2.51
N SER A 220 0.19 -17.26 -2.47
CA SER A 220 0.86 -16.61 -1.35
C SER A 220 2.21 -16.03 -1.73
N ALA A 221 2.58 -14.95 -1.05
CA ALA A 221 3.95 -14.50 -0.95
C ALA A 221 4.31 -14.53 0.55
N ILE A 222 5.34 -15.31 0.90
CA ILE A 222 5.75 -15.47 2.28
C ILE A 222 7.23 -15.23 2.45
N GLY A 223 7.56 -14.25 3.27
CA GLY A 223 8.92 -13.78 3.35
C GLY A 223 9.32 -13.11 2.03
N GLY A 224 10.59 -13.22 1.70
CA GLY A 224 11.21 -12.30 0.77
C GLY A 224 11.83 -11.15 1.52
N SER A 225 12.94 -10.71 0.96
CA SER A 225 13.84 -9.80 1.64
C SER A 225 14.55 -8.97 0.61
N ALA A 226 14.66 -7.68 0.89
CA ALA A 226 15.54 -6.75 0.20
C ALA A 226 16.66 -6.36 1.17
N SER A 227 17.90 -6.46 0.74
CA SER A 227 19.07 -6.01 1.50
C SER A 227 19.77 -4.96 0.67
N VAL A 228 19.91 -3.75 1.19
CA VAL A 228 20.43 -2.62 0.42
C VAL A 228 21.55 -1.93 1.18
N VAL A 229 22.56 -1.50 0.43
CA VAL A 229 23.62 -0.67 1.03
C VAL A 229 23.04 0.62 1.59
N ASP A 230 23.71 1.12 2.61
CA ASP A 230 23.35 2.34 3.30
C ASP A 230 23.41 3.53 2.34
N ASN A 231 22.39 4.39 2.41
CA ASN A 231 22.27 5.48 1.46
C ASN A 231 23.42 6.49 1.60
N SER A 232 24.11 6.57 2.74
CA SER A 232 25.31 7.43 2.89
C SER A 232 26.38 7.21 1.81
N PHE A 233 26.48 6.00 1.25
CA PHE A 233 27.43 5.68 0.17
C PHE A 233 26.91 6.04 -1.22
N ARG A 234 25.61 6.37 -1.35
CA ARG A 234 24.89 6.44 -2.63
C ARG A 234 23.93 7.63 -2.79
N LEU A 235 23.71 8.47 -1.77
CA LEU A 235 22.75 9.58 -1.79
C LEU A 235 22.87 10.49 -3.01
N ALA A 236 24.09 10.74 -3.48
CA ALA A 236 24.32 11.61 -4.64
C ALA A 236 23.93 10.97 -5.98
N ILE A 237 23.86 9.64 -6.05
CA ILE A 237 23.59 8.89 -7.29
C ILE A 237 22.23 8.16 -7.27
N ASP A 238 21.62 8.00 -6.10
CA ASP A 238 20.30 7.38 -5.93
C ASP A 238 19.34 8.22 -5.07
N PRO A 239 18.98 9.45 -5.50
CA PRO A 239 18.16 10.36 -4.71
C PRO A 239 16.70 9.91 -4.57
N ILE A 240 16.25 8.94 -5.38
CA ILE A 240 14.87 8.44 -5.39
C ILE A 240 14.73 7.02 -4.82
N ASP A 241 15.81 6.47 -4.23
CA ASP A 241 15.89 5.08 -3.76
C ASP A 241 15.50 4.05 -4.85
N ALA A 242 15.96 4.29 -6.09
CA ALA A 242 15.83 3.36 -7.21
C ALA A 242 16.50 2.02 -6.94
N LEU A 243 17.59 1.97 -6.16
CA LEU A 243 18.20 0.72 -5.72
C LEU A 243 17.24 -0.08 -4.83
N LEU A 244 16.64 0.56 -3.82
CA LEU A 244 15.63 -0.12 -3.00
C LEU A 244 14.43 -0.53 -3.85
N ALA A 245 13.97 0.32 -4.76
CA ALA A 245 12.88 -0.03 -5.66
C ALA A 245 13.22 -1.26 -6.52
N HIS A 246 14.46 -1.38 -6.99
CA HIS A 246 14.97 -2.55 -7.71
C HIS A 246 14.90 -3.82 -6.87
N GLU A 247 15.43 -3.80 -5.65
CA GLU A 247 15.40 -4.98 -4.76
C GLU A 247 13.97 -5.35 -4.35
N LEU A 248 13.10 -4.36 -4.16
CA LEU A 248 11.67 -4.60 -3.93
C LEU A 248 10.98 -5.16 -5.19
N GLY A 249 11.52 -4.90 -6.38
CA GLY A 249 11.09 -5.54 -7.62
C GLY A 249 11.31 -7.04 -7.56
N HIS A 250 12.49 -7.47 -7.10
CA HIS A 250 12.75 -8.89 -6.85
C HIS A 250 11.84 -9.48 -5.79
N VAL A 251 11.56 -8.75 -4.71
CA VAL A 251 10.55 -9.16 -3.70
C VAL A 251 9.15 -9.31 -4.33
N LEU A 252 8.83 -8.54 -5.36
CA LEU A 252 7.57 -8.63 -6.12
C LEU A 252 7.69 -9.50 -7.39
N ARG A 253 8.63 -10.45 -7.39
CA ARG A 253 8.82 -11.46 -8.44
C ARG A 253 9.23 -10.90 -9.81
N LEU A 254 9.83 -9.71 -9.86
CA LEU A 254 10.45 -9.19 -11.06
C LEU A 254 11.91 -9.64 -11.12
N GLY A 255 12.35 -10.27 -12.20
CA GLY A 255 13.78 -10.47 -12.46
C GLY A 255 14.42 -9.34 -13.26
N HIS A 256 15.72 -9.47 -13.50
CA HIS A 256 16.44 -8.56 -14.38
C HIS A 256 15.96 -8.72 -15.82
N GLY A 257 15.71 -7.59 -16.49
CA GLY A 257 15.28 -7.56 -17.88
C GLY A 257 14.89 -6.17 -18.36
N ASN A 258 14.46 -6.06 -19.61
CA ASN A 258 13.88 -4.83 -20.18
C ASN A 258 12.38 -4.67 -19.80
N GLY A 259 11.77 -5.73 -19.24
CA GLY A 259 10.36 -5.76 -18.84
C GLY A 259 9.39 -5.67 -20.03
N LEU A 260 9.81 -6.06 -21.24
CA LEU A 260 9.03 -6.02 -22.46
C LEU A 260 9.01 -7.40 -23.08
N ASP A 261 7.83 -7.87 -23.46
CA ASP A 261 7.66 -9.05 -24.30
C ASP A 261 8.09 -8.69 -25.75
N ASP A 262 9.39 -8.82 -26.07
CA ASP A 262 9.98 -8.47 -27.36
C ASP A 262 9.54 -9.43 -28.49
N ASP A 263 9.19 -10.68 -28.16
CA ASP A 263 8.75 -11.68 -29.14
C ASP A 263 7.21 -11.86 -29.26
N ASN A 264 6.45 -11.23 -28.37
CA ASN A 264 4.97 -11.18 -28.28
C ASN A 264 4.32 -12.55 -28.02
N ASP A 265 4.89 -13.35 -27.12
CA ASP A 265 4.33 -14.65 -26.71
C ASP A 265 3.55 -14.62 -25.38
N ASP A 266 3.38 -13.44 -24.79
CA ASP A 266 2.74 -13.17 -23.49
C ASP A 266 3.47 -13.80 -22.27
N VAL A 267 4.75 -14.16 -22.40
CA VAL A 267 5.60 -14.68 -21.32
C VAL A 267 6.42 -13.56 -20.67
N TYR A 268 6.60 -13.65 -19.37
CA TYR A 268 7.38 -12.66 -18.62
C TYR A 268 8.90 -12.87 -18.78
N ASP A 269 9.58 -11.83 -19.24
CA ASP A 269 11.03 -11.69 -19.31
C ASP A 269 11.71 -11.86 -17.96
N ASP A 270 12.28 -13.04 -17.74
CA ASP A 270 13.11 -13.26 -16.58
C ASP A 270 14.29 -14.18 -16.90
N ASN A 271 15.48 -13.58 -16.98
CA ASN A 271 16.75 -14.30 -17.10
C ASN A 271 16.96 -15.28 -15.93
N ILE A 272 16.52 -14.90 -14.73
CA ILE A 272 16.79 -15.64 -13.49
C ILE A 272 15.90 -16.88 -13.41
N PHE A 273 14.62 -16.75 -13.80
CA PHE A 273 13.70 -17.88 -13.82
C PHE A 273 13.66 -18.62 -15.15
N ASN A 274 14.39 -18.13 -16.16
CA ASN A 274 14.44 -18.68 -17.52
C ASN A 274 13.01 -18.91 -18.07
N CYS A 275 12.13 -17.93 -17.81
CA CYS A 275 10.73 -17.98 -18.22
C CYS A 275 10.61 -17.89 -19.74
N ASP A 276 11.39 -16.99 -20.35
CA ASP A 276 11.56 -16.88 -21.78
C ASP A 276 13.04 -16.76 -22.16
N PRO A 277 13.66 -17.81 -22.75
CA PRO A 277 15.04 -17.77 -23.19
C PRO A 277 15.27 -17.03 -24.52
N ASN A 278 14.22 -16.69 -25.28
CA ASN A 278 14.34 -15.99 -26.57
C ASN A 278 14.41 -14.47 -26.42
N GLU A 279 14.09 -13.97 -25.23
CA GLU A 279 13.98 -12.54 -24.94
C GLU A 279 15.31 -11.80 -24.88
N ASN A 280 15.29 -10.54 -25.32
CA ASN A 280 16.45 -9.66 -25.22
C ASN A 280 16.37 -8.80 -23.97
N VAL A 281 16.75 -9.39 -22.84
CA VAL A 281 16.79 -8.75 -21.51
C VAL A 281 17.60 -7.44 -21.44
N ASN A 282 18.40 -7.13 -22.47
CA ASN A 282 19.21 -5.91 -22.57
C ASN A 282 18.66 -4.88 -23.60
N ALA A 283 17.50 -5.12 -24.20
CA ALA A 283 16.95 -4.19 -25.19
C ALA A 283 16.53 -2.86 -24.54
N PRO A 284 16.75 -1.70 -25.20
CA PRO A 284 16.22 -0.42 -24.73
C PRO A 284 14.67 -0.37 -24.81
N PRO A 285 14.01 0.46 -23.98
CA PRO A 285 14.60 1.34 -22.98
C PRO A 285 14.94 0.61 -21.66
N PRO A 286 15.98 1.06 -20.92
CA PRO A 286 16.23 0.54 -19.59
C PRO A 286 15.04 0.89 -18.67
N ASN A 287 14.66 -0.05 -17.83
CA ASN A 287 13.62 0.11 -16.80
C ASN A 287 14.25 0.01 -15.39
N MET A 288 13.41 -0.08 -14.36
CA MET A 288 13.81 -0.19 -12.96
C MET A 288 14.59 -1.48 -12.62
N MET A 289 14.29 -2.60 -13.28
CA MET A 289 14.96 -3.90 -13.14
C MET A 289 16.21 -4.08 -14.01
N ALA A 290 16.69 -3.03 -14.68
CA ALA A 290 18.00 -3.10 -15.32
C ALA A 290 19.09 -3.25 -14.23
N PRO A 291 20.17 -4.04 -14.46
CA PRO A 291 21.24 -4.28 -13.46
C PRO A 291 22.13 -3.06 -13.18
N THR A 292 21.79 -1.91 -13.76
CA THR A 292 22.41 -0.61 -13.46
C THR A 292 21.33 0.27 -12.87
N VAL A 293 21.68 1.21 -11.96
CA VAL A 293 20.72 2.10 -11.28
C VAL A 293 19.72 2.67 -12.31
N GLY A 294 18.51 2.10 -12.28
CA GLY A 294 17.59 2.10 -13.42
C GLY A 294 16.87 3.44 -13.61
N SER A 295 16.11 3.53 -14.70
CA SER A 295 15.36 4.74 -15.10
C SER A 295 14.18 5.08 -14.19
N GLY A 296 13.93 4.30 -13.13
CA GLY A 296 12.74 4.39 -12.27
C GLY A 296 11.42 4.04 -12.99
N VAL A 297 11.49 3.55 -14.23
CA VAL A 297 10.31 3.21 -15.03
C VAL A 297 9.91 1.76 -14.76
N ILE A 298 8.63 1.52 -14.46
CA ILE A 298 8.03 0.19 -14.45
C ILE A 298 7.23 0.01 -15.73
N THR A 299 7.48 -1.07 -16.46
CA THR A 299 6.75 -1.39 -17.69
C THR A 299 5.34 -1.94 -17.40
N THR A 300 4.49 -2.02 -18.43
CA THR A 300 3.16 -2.64 -18.30
C THR A 300 3.27 -4.10 -17.83
N LEU A 301 4.22 -4.85 -18.36
CA LEU A 301 4.44 -6.26 -18.02
C LEU A 301 4.85 -6.41 -16.55
N GLN A 302 5.84 -5.62 -16.11
CA GLN A 302 6.28 -5.59 -14.71
C GLN A 302 5.16 -5.20 -13.75
N ARG A 303 4.29 -4.25 -14.13
CA ARG A 303 3.08 -3.90 -13.37
C ARG A 303 2.12 -5.09 -13.27
N GLN A 304 1.88 -5.79 -14.38
CA GLN A 304 0.97 -6.94 -14.41
C GLN A 304 1.51 -8.12 -13.59
N THR A 305 2.83 -8.28 -13.51
CA THR A 305 3.50 -9.30 -12.69
C THR A 305 3.52 -8.96 -11.20
N SER A 306 3.93 -7.74 -10.85
CA SER A 306 4.13 -7.33 -9.46
C SER A 306 2.84 -7.16 -8.66
N ARG A 307 1.75 -6.68 -9.29
CA ARG A 307 0.50 -6.38 -8.57
C ARG A 307 -0.17 -7.62 -7.94
N PRO A 308 -0.37 -8.75 -8.65
CA PRO A 308 -0.90 -9.96 -8.03
C PRO A 308 -0.03 -10.46 -6.87
N VAL A 309 1.29 -10.35 -7.00
CA VAL A 309 2.24 -10.75 -5.93
C VAL A 309 2.09 -9.83 -4.71
N ALA A 310 1.97 -8.52 -4.92
CA ALA A 310 1.74 -7.55 -3.85
C ALA A 310 0.42 -7.82 -3.08
N LEU A 311 -0.64 -8.29 -3.76
CA LEU A 311 -1.93 -8.60 -3.13
C LEU A 311 -1.88 -9.81 -2.20
N VAL A 312 -1.00 -10.78 -2.47
CA VAL A 312 -0.92 -12.02 -1.69
C VAL A 312 0.14 -11.97 -0.58
N TYR A 313 0.83 -10.84 -0.43
CA TYR A 313 1.61 -10.56 0.76
C TYR A 313 0.67 -10.34 1.94
N SER A 314 0.89 -11.07 3.03
CA SER A 314 0.05 -10.91 4.20
C SER A 314 0.25 -9.55 4.85
N GLY A 315 -0.86 -8.97 5.29
CA GLY A 315 -0.90 -7.59 5.78
C GLY A 315 -0.94 -6.53 4.69
N SER A 316 -0.88 -6.91 3.40
CA SER A 316 -1.18 -5.96 2.34
C SER A 316 -2.59 -5.41 2.50
N GLN A 317 -2.78 -4.14 2.13
CA GLN A 317 -4.08 -3.48 2.12
C GLN A 317 -4.27 -2.74 0.82
N ILE A 318 -5.46 -2.81 0.26
CA ILE A 318 -5.89 -1.96 -0.84
C ILE A 318 -6.48 -0.70 -0.21
N ASP A 319 -6.08 0.47 -0.70
CA ASP A 319 -6.66 1.78 -0.36
C ASP A 319 -7.69 2.19 -1.43
N PRO A 320 -8.95 1.71 -1.36
CA PRO A 320 -10.05 2.20 -2.17
C PRO A 320 -10.64 3.46 -1.50
N PRO A 321 -11.53 4.20 -2.18
CA PRO A 321 -11.94 5.52 -1.75
C PRO A 321 -12.84 5.59 -0.50
N ALA A 322 -13.07 4.47 0.20
CA ALA A 322 -14.05 4.38 1.28
C ALA A 322 -13.52 3.69 2.55
N ALA A 323 -12.71 2.65 2.42
CA ALA A 323 -12.18 1.88 3.55
C ALA A 323 -11.03 0.99 3.09
N LEU A 324 -9.98 0.85 3.89
CA LEU A 324 -8.91 -0.10 3.63
C LEU A 324 -9.49 -1.52 3.54
N ILE A 325 -9.17 -2.23 2.46
CA ILE A 325 -9.54 -3.64 2.26
C ILE A 325 -8.29 -4.47 2.45
N ASN A 326 -8.34 -5.53 3.24
CA ASN A 326 -7.20 -6.43 3.39
C ASN A 326 -6.88 -7.11 2.05
N GLY A 327 -5.60 -7.42 1.84
CA GLY A 327 -5.16 -8.28 0.74
C GLY A 327 -5.69 -9.69 0.87
N ASP A 328 -5.24 -10.56 -0.03
CA ASP A 328 -5.85 -11.88 -0.22
C ASP A 328 -5.47 -12.89 0.86
N THR A 329 -4.41 -12.61 1.64
CA THR A 329 -3.85 -13.57 2.60
C THR A 329 -3.82 -13.07 4.03
N LEU A 330 -4.17 -13.98 4.95
CA LEU A 330 -3.90 -13.89 6.38
C LEU A 330 -2.75 -14.84 6.69
N SER A 331 -1.74 -14.40 7.42
CA SER A 331 -0.70 -15.30 7.89
C SER A 331 -0.07 -14.80 9.17
N ASP A 332 0.66 -15.70 9.81
CA ASP A 332 1.62 -15.41 10.86
C ASP A 332 2.81 -16.36 10.71
N GLN A 333 3.93 -16.00 11.31
CA GLN A 333 5.14 -16.81 11.32
C GLN A 333 5.74 -16.85 12.73
N ARG A 334 6.43 -17.95 13.05
CA ARG A 334 7.19 -18.11 14.29
C ARG A 334 8.60 -18.55 13.93
N VAL A 335 9.57 -17.83 14.49
CA VAL A 335 10.99 -18.11 14.24
C VAL A 335 11.50 -19.18 15.20
N ASP A 336 12.58 -19.83 14.78
CA ASP A 336 13.35 -20.77 15.59
C ASP A 336 14.74 -20.22 15.90
N GLU A 337 15.41 -20.83 16.88
CA GLU A 337 16.85 -20.64 17.03
C GLU A 337 17.57 -21.33 15.87
N VAL A 338 18.45 -20.60 15.17
CA VAL A 338 19.22 -21.20 14.06
C VAL A 338 20.58 -21.68 14.54
N GLN A 339 21.12 -22.67 13.84
CA GLN A 339 22.40 -23.32 14.07
C GLN A 339 22.45 -24.09 15.40
N GLU A 340 21.29 -24.52 15.91
CA GLU A 340 21.24 -25.43 17.06
C GLU A 340 21.50 -26.90 16.66
N VAL A 341 21.33 -27.20 15.37
CA VAL A 341 21.79 -28.45 14.74
C VAL A 341 22.83 -28.17 13.66
N THR A 342 23.71 -29.13 13.41
CA THR A 342 24.81 -28.96 12.42
C THR A 342 24.39 -29.23 10.98
N ASP A 343 23.29 -29.97 10.79
CA ASP A 343 22.71 -30.23 9.47
C ASP A 343 21.74 -29.10 9.11
N GLU A 344 22.24 -28.09 8.41
CA GLU A 344 21.47 -26.91 8.02
C GLU A 344 20.24 -27.24 7.14
N SER A 345 20.14 -28.46 6.59
CA SER A 345 18.96 -28.90 5.84
C SER A 345 17.78 -29.29 6.72
N VAL A 346 17.97 -29.39 8.04
CA VAL A 346 16.91 -29.65 9.02
C VAL A 346 16.85 -28.61 10.14
N ASP A 347 17.85 -27.74 10.23
CA ASP A 347 17.85 -26.55 11.10
C ASP A 347 16.74 -25.60 10.67
N LEU A 348 15.67 -25.49 11.44
CA LEU A 348 14.54 -24.62 11.18
C LEU A 348 14.96 -23.17 11.43
N ALA A 349 14.48 -22.26 10.59
CA ALA A 349 14.63 -20.82 10.79
C ALA A 349 13.29 -20.18 11.14
N TRP A 350 12.21 -20.66 10.53
CA TRP A 350 10.84 -20.32 10.93
C TRP A 350 9.82 -21.29 10.36
N ILE A 351 8.63 -21.27 10.95
CA ILE A 351 7.42 -21.86 10.38
C ILE A 351 6.34 -20.80 10.20
N SER A 352 5.36 -21.13 9.35
CA SER A 352 4.24 -20.25 9.09
C SER A 352 2.97 -20.99 8.74
N MET A 353 1.85 -20.32 8.90
CA MET A 353 0.55 -20.70 8.34
C MET A 353 -0.01 -19.52 7.57
N ILE A 354 -0.49 -19.78 6.36
CA ILE A 354 -1.10 -18.78 5.46
C ILE A 354 -2.47 -19.29 5.06
N GLU A 355 -3.48 -18.45 5.16
CA GLU A 355 -4.81 -18.68 4.60
C GLU A 355 -5.03 -17.68 3.46
N ASN A 356 -5.31 -18.18 2.26
CA ASN A 356 -5.75 -17.37 1.13
C ASN A 356 -7.28 -17.46 1.04
N GLU A 357 -7.96 -16.37 1.37
CA GLU A 357 -9.41 -16.32 1.41
C GLU A 357 -10.03 -16.45 0.00
N PRO A 358 -9.56 -15.74 -1.05
CA PRO A 358 -10.10 -15.92 -2.40
C PRO A 358 -10.00 -17.35 -2.95
N THR A 359 -8.89 -18.04 -2.73
CA THR A 359 -8.69 -19.41 -3.24
C THR A 359 -9.15 -20.50 -2.28
N GLN A 360 -9.52 -20.13 -1.05
CA GLN A 360 -9.90 -21.07 0.01
C GLN A 360 -8.85 -22.16 0.22
N THR A 361 -7.58 -21.75 0.27
CA THR A 361 -6.44 -22.64 0.51
C THR A 361 -5.68 -22.22 1.76
N THR A 362 -5.11 -23.22 2.43
CA THR A 362 -4.15 -23.02 3.52
C THR A 362 -2.81 -23.60 3.13
N ILE A 363 -1.75 -22.90 3.53
CA ILE A 363 -0.38 -23.28 3.28
C ILE A 363 0.39 -23.29 4.60
N PHE A 364 1.03 -24.42 4.87
CA PHE A 364 2.00 -24.57 5.94
C PHE A 364 3.40 -24.57 5.34
N SER A 365 4.32 -23.83 5.93
CA SER A 365 5.69 -23.75 5.42
C SER A 365 6.72 -23.85 6.53
N HIS A 366 7.87 -24.44 6.17
CA HIS A 366 9.10 -24.56 6.95
C HIS A 366 10.20 -23.89 6.14
N ARG A 367 10.78 -22.81 6.67
CA ARG A 367 12.08 -22.34 6.18
C ARG A 367 13.17 -23.02 6.98
N VAL A 368 14.08 -23.69 6.29
CA VAL A 368 15.32 -24.18 6.90
C VAL A 368 16.42 -23.15 6.76
N PHE A 369 17.43 -23.20 7.63
CA PHE A 369 18.54 -22.25 7.60
C PHE A 369 19.39 -22.41 6.35
N GLY A 370 19.68 -23.63 5.91
CA GLY A 370 20.56 -23.89 4.76
C GLY A 370 19.87 -24.55 3.57
N LEU A 371 20.68 -25.18 2.72
CA LEU A 371 20.20 -25.89 1.53
C LEU A 371 19.97 -27.37 1.81
N ILE A 372 18.87 -27.92 1.28
CA ILE A 372 18.65 -29.36 1.27
C ILE A 372 19.59 -29.97 0.23
N ASP A 373 20.49 -30.84 0.69
CA ASP A 373 21.42 -31.51 -0.20
C ASP A 373 20.71 -32.47 -1.17
N GLN A 374 21.42 -32.86 -2.24
CA GLN A 374 20.88 -33.74 -3.28
C GLN A 374 21.00 -35.22 -2.93
N SER A 375 21.29 -35.58 -1.69
CA SER A 375 21.39 -36.99 -1.32
C SER A 375 20.02 -37.67 -1.39
N THR A 376 20.06 -38.99 -1.51
CA THR A 376 18.86 -39.83 -1.50
C THR A 376 18.25 -39.96 -0.10
N ASP A 377 18.90 -39.42 0.93
CA ASP A 377 18.37 -39.44 2.28
C ASP A 377 17.10 -38.58 2.34
N VAL A 378 16.05 -39.15 2.93
CA VAL A 378 14.78 -38.45 3.04
C VAL A 378 14.84 -37.47 4.21
N ARG A 379 14.50 -36.21 3.95
CA ARG A 379 14.18 -35.22 5.00
C ARG A 379 12.68 -35.20 5.18
N GLN A 380 12.24 -35.10 6.41
CA GLN A 380 10.83 -35.07 6.76
C GLN A 380 10.54 -33.81 7.56
N TYR A 381 9.51 -33.08 7.12
CA TYR A 381 9.05 -31.83 7.73
C TYR A 381 7.60 -32.02 8.16
N LEU A 382 7.32 -31.82 9.44
CA LEU A 382 6.03 -32.09 10.07
C LEU A 382 5.46 -30.79 10.64
N ILE A 383 4.14 -30.63 10.56
CA ILE A 383 3.39 -29.67 11.40
C ILE A 383 2.27 -30.42 12.10
N PHE A 384 2.13 -30.18 13.39
CA PHE A 384 0.98 -30.55 14.21
C PHE A 384 0.21 -29.27 14.52
N ALA A 385 -1.04 -29.20 14.10
CA ALA A 385 -1.86 -28.01 14.24
C ALA A 385 -3.10 -28.31 15.10
N ASP A 386 -3.19 -27.59 16.21
CA ASP A 386 -4.36 -27.44 17.06
C ASP A 386 -5.12 -26.20 16.58
N LEU A 387 -6.16 -26.43 15.78
CA LEU A 387 -6.86 -25.42 14.99
C LEU A 387 -7.87 -24.61 15.81
N ASP A 388 -8.22 -25.06 17.00
CA ASP A 388 -9.12 -24.35 17.93
C ASP A 388 -8.43 -23.91 19.24
N ASP A 389 -7.10 -24.05 19.31
CA ASP A 389 -6.24 -23.73 20.46
C ASP A 389 -6.72 -24.38 21.76
N ASN A 390 -7.16 -25.63 21.65
CA ASN A 390 -7.64 -26.41 22.78
C ASN A 390 -6.95 -27.80 22.83
N PRO A 391 -6.00 -28.02 23.76
CA PRO A 391 -5.31 -29.30 23.90
C PRO A 391 -6.22 -30.50 24.25
N GLY A 392 -7.47 -30.24 24.64
CA GLY A 392 -8.47 -31.27 24.96
C GLY A 392 -9.32 -31.73 23.76
N THR A 393 -9.23 -31.03 22.63
CA THR A 393 -9.78 -31.44 21.32
C THR A 393 -8.69 -32.17 20.52
N GLY A 394 -8.95 -32.52 19.26
CA GLY A 394 -7.96 -33.20 18.42
C GLY A 394 -7.42 -34.55 18.94
N GLY A 395 -6.33 -35.00 18.29
CA GLY A 395 -5.62 -36.23 18.60
C GLY A 395 -4.18 -36.02 19.04
N ASN A 396 -3.51 -37.12 19.38
CA ASN A 396 -2.08 -37.13 19.70
C ASN A 396 -1.26 -37.55 18.47
N PRO A 397 -0.43 -36.69 17.85
CA PRO A 397 0.37 -37.06 16.69
C PRO A 397 1.36 -38.22 16.97
N ALA A 398 1.65 -38.55 18.23
CA ALA A 398 2.40 -39.76 18.57
C ALA A 398 1.68 -41.07 18.16
N ASP A 399 0.35 -41.05 18.03
CA ASP A 399 -0.44 -42.18 17.54
C ASP A 399 -0.14 -42.50 16.06
N LEU A 400 0.40 -41.53 15.31
CA LEU A 400 0.93 -41.72 13.95
C LEU A 400 2.40 -42.18 13.95
N GLY A 401 3.02 -42.36 15.13
CA GLY A 401 4.41 -42.80 15.29
C GLY A 401 5.45 -41.67 15.31
N PHE A 402 5.01 -40.40 15.43
CA PHE A 402 5.93 -39.26 15.50
C PHE A 402 6.46 -39.05 16.92
N ALA A 403 7.72 -38.62 17.04
CA ALA A 403 8.39 -38.41 18.32
C ALA A 403 8.02 -37.07 18.98
N THR A 404 6.75 -36.91 19.35
CA THR A 404 6.22 -35.69 20.00
C THR A 404 5.33 -36.02 21.20
N SER A 405 5.13 -35.02 22.06
CA SER A 405 4.13 -35.02 23.13
C SER A 405 3.01 -34.00 22.91
N PHE A 406 2.98 -33.32 21.76
CA PHE A 406 1.91 -32.39 21.37
C PHE A 406 0.54 -33.07 21.46
N GLN A 407 -0.44 -32.39 22.03
CA GLN A 407 -1.85 -32.83 22.14
C GLN A 407 -2.73 -31.78 21.49
N GLY A 408 -3.97 -32.10 21.14
CA GLY A 408 -4.87 -31.12 20.53
C GLY A 408 -4.85 -31.08 19.02
N ALA A 409 -4.14 -31.97 18.32
CA ALA A 409 -3.98 -31.79 16.87
C ALA A 409 -5.23 -32.23 16.10
N GLU A 410 -5.98 -31.31 15.51
CA GLU A 410 -6.99 -31.60 14.49
C GLU A 410 -6.36 -31.95 13.14
N LEU A 411 -5.15 -31.46 12.89
CA LEU A 411 -4.47 -31.62 11.61
C LEU A 411 -2.98 -31.98 11.83
N VAL A 412 -2.53 -32.98 11.10
CA VAL A 412 -1.11 -33.31 10.99
C VAL A 412 -0.71 -33.25 9.52
N THR A 413 0.40 -32.58 9.23
CA THR A 413 0.95 -32.52 7.88
C THR A 413 2.36 -33.08 7.87
N ARG A 414 2.74 -33.69 6.75
CA ARG A 414 4.08 -34.21 6.50
C ARG A 414 4.50 -33.89 5.08
N VAL A 415 5.71 -33.38 4.93
CA VAL A 415 6.40 -33.29 3.64
C VAL A 415 7.68 -34.10 3.70
N GLU A 416 7.82 -35.07 2.80
CA GLU A 416 9.05 -35.84 2.62
C GLU A 416 9.79 -35.30 1.40
N VAL A 417 11.05 -34.90 1.58
CA VAL A 417 11.91 -34.31 0.55
C VAL A 417 13.11 -35.20 0.31
N SER A 418 13.41 -35.49 -0.95
CA SER A 418 14.59 -36.27 -1.36
C SER A 418 15.18 -35.74 -2.67
N GLY A 419 16.49 -35.88 -2.85
CA GLY A 419 17.14 -35.57 -4.12
C GLY A 419 16.69 -36.50 -5.24
N ILE A 420 16.33 -35.94 -6.40
CA ILE A 420 16.05 -36.73 -7.60
C ILE A 420 17.37 -37.03 -8.31
N VAL A 421 17.74 -38.31 -8.40
CA VAL A 421 18.82 -38.75 -9.30
C VAL A 421 18.28 -38.76 -10.72
N ILE A 422 18.36 -37.63 -11.43
CA ILE A 422 18.06 -37.58 -12.86
C ILE A 422 19.30 -38.10 -13.61
N PRO A 423 19.20 -39.18 -14.41
CA PRO A 423 20.28 -39.57 -15.31
C PRO A 423 20.41 -38.50 -16.40
N ILE A 424 21.43 -37.65 -16.26
CA ILE A 424 21.72 -36.55 -17.20
C ILE A 424 22.11 -37.18 -18.56
N THR A 425 21.19 -37.20 -19.53
CA THR A 425 21.43 -37.80 -20.86
C THR A 425 21.53 -36.77 -22.00
N SER A 426 21.54 -35.46 -21.72
CA SER A 426 21.70 -34.42 -22.73
C SER A 426 22.57 -33.24 -22.27
N THR A 427 23.14 -32.57 -23.26
CA THR A 427 24.29 -31.65 -23.23
C THR A 427 24.22 -30.47 -22.25
N PRO A 428 25.39 -30.03 -21.72
CA PRO A 428 25.49 -28.97 -20.72
C PRO A 428 25.48 -27.58 -21.36
N GLN A 429 24.30 -26.98 -21.54
CA GLN A 429 24.18 -25.54 -21.73
C GLN A 429 22.97 -25.03 -20.93
N SER A 430 23.24 -24.13 -19.96
CA SER A 430 22.28 -23.34 -19.16
C SER A 430 21.53 -24.00 -17.98
N ILE A 431 22.10 -24.98 -17.29
CA ILE A 431 21.54 -25.43 -15.99
C ILE A 431 22.00 -24.47 -14.88
N SER A 432 21.45 -23.25 -14.87
CA SER A 432 21.45 -22.41 -13.67
C SER A 432 20.19 -22.74 -12.86
N ALA A 433 20.22 -23.85 -12.12
CA ALA A 433 19.27 -24.13 -11.05
C ALA A 433 19.67 -25.44 -10.38
N THR A 434 19.68 -25.45 -9.05
CA THR A 434 19.67 -26.66 -8.22
C THR A 434 18.74 -27.72 -8.83
N PRO A 435 19.20 -28.98 -9.00
CA PRO A 435 18.36 -30.04 -9.54
C PRO A 435 17.10 -30.23 -8.68
N PRO A 436 15.98 -30.62 -9.30
CA PRO A 436 14.70 -30.62 -8.63
C PRO A 436 14.70 -31.58 -7.44
N LEU A 437 14.19 -31.09 -6.30
CA LEU A 437 13.88 -31.92 -5.15
C LEU A 437 12.49 -32.53 -5.36
N ALA A 438 12.34 -33.83 -5.05
CA ALA A 438 11.02 -34.44 -4.98
C ALA A 438 10.43 -34.16 -3.61
N ALA A 439 9.26 -33.52 -3.56
CA ALA A 439 8.50 -33.30 -2.34
C ALA A 439 7.19 -34.10 -2.39
N THR A 440 6.93 -34.91 -1.36
CA THR A 440 5.69 -35.70 -1.23
C THR A 440 4.94 -35.29 0.03
N GLY A 441 3.71 -34.78 -0.14
CA GLY A 441 2.86 -34.33 0.96
C GLY A 441 1.95 -35.45 1.48
N THR A 442 1.70 -35.45 2.79
CA THR A 442 0.64 -36.24 3.42
C THR A 442 -0.06 -35.40 4.47
N VAL A 443 -1.40 -35.48 4.52
CA VAL A 443 -2.23 -34.77 5.49
C VAL A 443 -3.10 -35.77 6.22
N TRP A 444 -3.22 -35.66 7.54
CA TRP A 444 -4.16 -36.40 8.37
C TRP A 444 -5.05 -35.42 9.11
N ARG A 445 -6.34 -35.75 9.17
CA ARG A 445 -7.32 -35.03 9.98
C ARG A 445 -7.76 -35.90 11.12
N PHE A 446 -7.93 -35.31 12.29
CA PHE A 446 -8.51 -36.02 13.43
C PHE A 446 -10.03 -36.04 13.30
N GLU A 447 -10.59 -37.22 13.05
CA GLU A 447 -12.02 -37.40 12.84
C GLU A 447 -12.50 -38.65 13.58
N ASN A 448 -13.61 -38.52 14.31
CA ASN A 448 -14.24 -39.64 15.04
C ASN A 448 -13.28 -40.38 16.00
N GLY A 449 -12.29 -39.67 16.56
CA GLY A 449 -11.37 -40.20 17.55
C GLY A 449 -10.07 -40.79 16.97
N ASP A 450 -9.87 -40.76 15.65
CA ASP A 450 -8.67 -41.28 14.99
C ASP A 450 -8.14 -40.31 13.92
N PHE A 451 -6.84 -40.40 13.62
CA PHE A 451 -6.26 -39.70 12.47
C PHE A 451 -6.58 -40.42 11.15
N VAL A 452 -7.37 -39.76 10.31
CA VAL A 452 -7.73 -40.24 8.98
C VAL A 452 -6.90 -39.50 7.95
N LYS A 453 -6.14 -40.26 7.14
CA LYS A 453 -5.37 -39.69 6.04
C LYS A 453 -6.33 -39.06 5.01
N SER A 454 -6.10 -37.79 4.72
CA SER A 454 -6.83 -37.05 3.68
C SER A 454 -6.14 -37.22 2.34
N GLU A 455 -6.92 -37.49 1.30
CA GLU A 455 -6.43 -37.61 -0.07
C GLU A 455 -7.18 -36.64 -0.98
N GLY A 456 -6.46 -36.01 -1.90
CA GLY A 456 -7.04 -35.10 -2.87
C GLY A 456 -5.98 -34.55 -3.83
N PRO A 457 -6.35 -34.29 -5.10
CA PRO A 457 -5.41 -33.76 -6.11
C PRO A 457 -4.93 -32.33 -5.81
N ASN A 458 -5.55 -31.66 -4.83
CA ASN A 458 -5.24 -30.29 -4.44
C ASN A 458 -4.35 -30.22 -3.18
N ILE A 459 -3.93 -31.37 -2.63
CA ILE A 459 -2.88 -31.39 -1.61
C ILE A 459 -1.55 -31.42 -2.34
N ARG A 460 -0.73 -30.38 -2.18
CA ARG A 460 0.51 -30.20 -2.94
C ARG A 460 1.65 -29.92 -1.97
N ALA A 461 2.77 -30.59 -2.15
CA ALA A 461 3.98 -30.31 -1.40
C ALA A 461 5.06 -29.78 -2.34
N ASN A 462 5.83 -28.81 -1.86
CA ASN A 462 6.91 -28.20 -2.60
C ASN A 462 8.16 -28.11 -1.71
N ALA A 463 9.32 -28.17 -2.34
CA ALA A 463 10.60 -27.81 -1.74
C ALA A 463 11.32 -26.93 -2.76
N ILE A 464 11.39 -25.63 -2.47
CA ILE A 464 11.93 -24.61 -3.38
C ILE A 464 13.12 -23.92 -2.74
N ALA A 465 14.07 -23.49 -3.56
CA ALA A 465 15.18 -22.65 -3.13
C ALA A 465 14.92 -21.25 -3.72
N PRO A 466 14.59 -20.24 -2.90
CA PRO A 466 14.42 -18.88 -3.39
C PRO A 466 15.69 -18.43 -4.09
N ILE A 467 15.54 -18.00 -5.34
CA ILE A 467 16.67 -17.51 -6.14
C ILE A 467 16.74 -16.00 -5.92
N GLY A 468 17.93 -15.50 -5.58
CA GLY A 468 18.17 -14.07 -5.49
C GLY A 468 18.08 -13.41 -6.86
N GLY A 469 17.53 -12.20 -6.88
CA GLY A 469 17.44 -11.34 -8.05
C GLY A 469 18.79 -11.10 -8.73
N GLU A 470 19.79 -10.85 -7.91
CA GLU A 470 21.14 -10.53 -8.38
C GLU A 470 21.98 -11.78 -8.69
N THR A 471 21.63 -12.92 -8.09
CA THR A 471 22.49 -14.10 -8.08
C THR A 471 21.67 -15.39 -8.07
N PRO A 472 22.04 -16.39 -8.90
CA PRO A 472 21.34 -17.69 -8.91
C PRO A 472 21.61 -18.55 -7.67
N LEU A 473 22.28 -18.01 -6.64
CA LEU A 473 22.67 -18.74 -5.45
C LEU A 473 21.57 -18.66 -4.40
N PRO A 474 20.88 -19.78 -4.10
CA PRO A 474 19.90 -19.79 -3.04
C PRO A 474 20.58 -19.72 -1.67
N LEU A 475 19.97 -18.98 -0.74
CA LEU A 475 20.45 -18.90 0.63
C LEU A 475 19.90 -20.02 1.51
N PHE A 476 18.69 -20.50 1.20
CA PHE A 476 17.96 -21.49 1.99
C PHE A 476 16.94 -22.25 1.13
N HIS A 477 16.35 -23.31 1.68
CA HIS A 477 15.14 -23.92 1.11
C HIS A 477 13.89 -23.57 1.93
N LEU A 478 12.77 -23.47 1.22
CA LEU A 478 11.42 -23.43 1.77
C LEU A 478 10.72 -24.73 1.42
N VAL A 479 10.28 -25.47 2.43
CA VAL A 479 9.45 -26.65 2.29
C VAL A 479 8.03 -26.30 2.68
N SER A 480 7.05 -26.71 1.88
CA SER A 480 5.66 -26.32 2.14
C SER A 480 4.67 -27.39 1.76
N ILE A 481 3.48 -27.32 2.35
CA ILE A 481 2.31 -28.08 1.94
C ILE A 481 1.08 -27.18 1.86
N GLU A 482 0.45 -27.18 0.68
CA GLU A 482 -0.79 -26.47 0.38
C GLU A 482 -1.95 -27.45 0.33
N MET A 483 -3.10 -27.03 0.85
CA MET A 483 -4.34 -27.80 0.78
C MET A 483 -5.58 -26.89 0.76
N PRO A 484 -6.72 -27.37 0.26
CA PRO A 484 -8.00 -26.66 0.41
C PRO A 484 -8.39 -26.50 1.88
N ASN A 485 -9.06 -25.40 2.22
CA ASN A 485 -9.63 -25.16 3.55
C ASN A 485 -10.63 -26.25 3.95
N SER A 486 -11.29 -26.90 2.97
CA SER A 486 -12.16 -28.07 3.23
C SER A 486 -11.40 -29.31 3.70
N VAL A 487 -10.10 -29.42 3.40
CA VAL A 487 -9.21 -30.46 3.95
C VAL A 487 -8.65 -30.03 5.30
N ARG A 488 -8.31 -28.75 5.48
CA ARG A 488 -7.87 -28.24 6.79
C ARG A 488 -8.96 -28.39 7.85
N GLY A 489 -10.19 -27.98 7.55
CA GLY A 489 -11.28 -27.81 8.52
C GLY A 489 -11.48 -26.34 8.92
N SER A 490 -12.23 -26.10 10.00
CA SER A 490 -12.34 -24.76 10.59
C SER A 490 -11.07 -24.45 11.38
N ALA A 491 -10.64 -23.19 11.42
CA ALA A 491 -9.62 -22.71 12.35
C ALA A 491 -10.14 -21.47 13.04
N GLU A 492 -9.82 -21.35 14.31
CA GLU A 492 -9.97 -20.13 15.05
C GLU A 492 -8.90 -19.10 14.62
N PRO A 493 -9.09 -17.81 14.93
CA PRO A 493 -8.10 -16.77 14.64
C PRO A 493 -6.73 -17.01 15.30
N GLN A 494 -6.69 -17.83 16.35
CA GLN A 494 -5.47 -18.29 17.01
C GLN A 494 -5.38 -19.81 16.86
N VAL A 495 -4.25 -20.29 16.35
CA VAL A 495 -3.93 -21.70 16.10
C VAL A 495 -2.64 -22.02 16.81
N ARG A 496 -2.52 -23.18 17.45
CA ARG A 496 -1.28 -23.61 18.10
C ARG A 496 -0.56 -24.63 17.24
N LEU A 497 0.70 -24.37 16.90
CA LEU A 497 1.51 -25.21 16.02
C LEU A 497 2.72 -25.79 16.73
N GLN A 498 3.10 -27.02 16.39
CA GLN A 498 4.46 -27.51 16.59
C GLN A 498 5.00 -28.02 15.27
N ALA A 499 6.28 -27.78 15.00
CA ALA A 499 6.97 -28.28 13.83
C ALA A 499 8.18 -29.14 14.18
N ILE A 500 8.47 -30.10 13.31
CA ILE A 500 9.66 -30.94 13.38
C ILE A 500 10.27 -31.03 11.98
N ALA A 501 11.58 -30.86 11.89
CA ALA A 501 12.36 -31.19 10.70
C ALA A 501 13.36 -32.28 11.06
N GLN A 502 13.49 -33.33 10.26
CA GLN A 502 14.40 -34.43 10.57
C GLN A 502 14.94 -35.14 9.34
N ARG A 503 16.17 -35.65 9.44
CA ARG A 503 16.77 -36.53 8.43
C ARG A 503 16.52 -37.98 8.79
N LEU A 504 15.87 -38.74 7.91
CA LEU A 504 15.48 -40.13 8.16
C LEU A 504 16.64 -41.12 7.93
N THR A 505 17.70 -40.98 8.71
CA THR A 505 18.83 -41.91 8.75
C THR A 505 19.16 -42.27 10.20
N PRO A 506 19.87 -43.37 10.48
CA PRO A 506 20.22 -43.74 11.86
C PRO A 506 21.07 -42.69 12.61
N GLN A 507 21.76 -41.81 11.89
CA GLN A 507 22.56 -40.70 12.42
C GLN A 507 21.94 -39.34 12.12
N GLY A 508 20.69 -39.31 11.63
CA GLY A 508 20.02 -38.08 11.25
C GLY A 508 19.80 -37.18 12.45
N GLN A 509 20.05 -35.89 12.25
CA GLN A 509 19.64 -34.87 13.21
C GLN A 509 18.15 -34.56 13.02
N PHE A 510 17.54 -34.07 14.09
CA PHE A 510 16.20 -33.51 14.07
C PHE A 510 16.22 -32.19 14.80
N ASP A 511 15.34 -31.31 14.36
CA ASP A 511 15.09 -30.01 14.94
C ASP A 511 13.60 -29.82 15.18
N ARG A 512 13.23 -28.91 16.09
CA ARG A 512 11.85 -28.72 16.55
C ARG A 512 11.60 -27.28 16.99
N LEU A 513 10.49 -26.73 16.51
CA LEU A 513 9.92 -25.48 16.99
C LEU A 513 8.57 -25.72 17.71
N PRO A 514 8.40 -25.33 18.99
CA PRO A 514 9.43 -24.79 19.88
C PRO A 514 10.40 -25.87 20.38
N SER A 515 11.66 -25.50 20.64
CA SER A 515 12.69 -26.44 21.12
C SER A 515 12.33 -26.99 22.51
N GLU A 516 11.76 -26.16 23.40
CA GLU A 516 11.15 -26.56 24.67
C GLU A 516 9.92 -25.67 25.03
N PRO A 517 8.94 -26.18 25.80
CA PRO A 517 8.83 -27.55 26.25
C PRO A 517 8.39 -28.49 25.11
N ARG A 518 8.80 -29.77 25.17
CA ARG A 518 8.50 -30.76 24.11
C ARG A 518 7.01 -30.97 23.79
N ASP A 519 6.13 -30.71 24.74
CA ASP A 519 4.66 -30.76 24.62
C ASP A 519 4.05 -29.42 24.18
N GLY A 520 4.85 -28.37 24.08
CA GLY A 520 4.45 -27.03 23.69
C GLY A 520 4.19 -26.90 22.19
N GLY A 521 3.39 -25.90 21.86
CA GLY A 521 3.31 -25.32 20.52
C GLY A 521 3.56 -23.82 20.59
N VAL A 522 3.73 -23.21 19.43
CA VAL A 522 3.78 -21.76 19.23
C VAL A 522 2.44 -21.28 18.67
N ASP A 523 1.95 -20.16 19.18
CA ASP A 523 0.69 -19.57 18.71
C ASP A 523 0.90 -18.90 17.36
N ILE A 524 -0.01 -19.12 16.41
CA ILE A 524 -0.11 -18.47 15.11
C ILE A 524 -1.42 -17.70 15.06
N ARG A 525 -1.37 -16.45 14.61
CA ARG A 525 -2.51 -15.52 14.60
C ARG A 525 -2.95 -15.17 13.18
N LEU A 526 -4.06 -15.75 12.75
CA LEU A 526 -4.70 -15.45 11.46
C LEU A 526 -5.61 -14.24 11.56
N ILE A 527 -5.05 -13.12 12.02
CA ILE A 527 -5.76 -11.84 12.13
C ILE A 527 -5.14 -10.80 11.19
N PRO A 528 -5.95 -9.95 10.53
CA PRO A 528 -5.41 -8.86 9.73
C PRO A 528 -4.71 -7.82 10.62
N PRO A 529 -3.47 -7.41 10.30
CA PRO A 529 -2.81 -6.32 11.01
C PRO A 529 -3.61 -5.02 10.88
N GLN A 530 -3.64 -4.25 11.97
CA GLN A 530 -4.35 -2.97 12.02
C GLN A 530 -3.33 -1.82 11.94
N PHE A 531 -3.23 -1.17 10.79
CA PHE A 531 -2.34 -0.03 10.60
C PHE A 531 -3.06 1.29 10.91
N PRO A 532 -2.31 2.34 11.28
CA PRO A 532 -2.85 3.70 11.32
C PRO A 532 -3.52 4.09 9.99
N THR A 533 -4.65 4.81 10.09
CA THR A 533 -5.44 5.20 8.93
C THR A 533 -5.18 6.65 8.55
N CYS A 534 -5.24 6.95 7.26
CA CYS A 534 -5.04 8.27 6.67
C CYS A 534 -6.09 8.51 5.59
N SER A 535 -6.54 9.75 5.43
CA SER A 535 -7.41 10.16 4.33
C SER A 535 -7.15 11.61 3.92
N VAL A 536 -7.38 11.90 2.64
CA VAL A 536 -7.23 13.24 2.06
C VAL A 536 -8.56 13.72 1.48
N ARG A 537 -8.92 14.98 1.76
CA ARG A 537 -10.14 15.63 1.26
C ARG A 537 -9.82 16.98 0.59
N PRO A 538 -10.21 17.19 -0.68
CA PRO A 538 -10.76 16.19 -1.62
C PRO A 538 -9.70 15.11 -1.97
N PRO A 539 -10.12 13.93 -2.45
CA PRO A 539 -9.18 12.85 -2.84
C PRO A 539 -8.35 13.20 -4.08
N SER A 540 -8.83 14.17 -4.85
CA SER A 540 -8.17 14.72 -6.03
C SER A 540 -8.10 16.22 -5.89
N VAL A 541 -6.90 16.79 -5.99
CA VAL A 541 -6.64 18.19 -5.70
C VAL A 541 -5.59 18.74 -6.66
N SER A 542 -5.78 19.97 -7.13
CA SER A 542 -4.79 20.62 -7.98
C SER A 542 -3.67 21.24 -7.15
N ALA A 543 -2.46 21.25 -7.69
CA ALA A 543 -1.34 21.99 -7.10
C ALA A 543 -1.73 23.45 -6.78
N GLY A 544 -1.30 23.96 -5.63
CA GLY A 544 -1.64 25.29 -5.10
C GLY A 544 -2.98 25.39 -4.36
N ARG A 545 -3.75 24.30 -4.28
CA ARG A 545 -5.03 24.24 -3.54
C ARG A 545 -4.84 23.63 -2.16
N ILE A 546 -5.81 23.85 -1.29
CA ILE A 546 -5.84 23.27 0.05
C ILE A 546 -6.40 21.85 -0.02
N ALA A 547 -5.74 20.91 0.65
CA ALA A 547 -6.27 19.60 0.99
C ALA A 547 -6.29 19.44 2.51
N THR A 548 -7.37 18.86 3.04
CA THR A 548 -7.47 18.45 4.45
C THR A 548 -6.98 17.03 4.57
N ILE A 549 -6.03 16.79 5.46
CA ILE A 549 -5.48 15.47 5.79
C ILE A 549 -6.01 15.09 7.17
N GLU A 550 -6.60 13.90 7.28
CA GLU A 550 -7.08 13.31 8.52
C GLU A 550 -6.36 11.96 8.75
N ALA A 551 -5.85 11.71 9.94
CA ALA A 551 -5.26 10.42 10.32
C ALA A 551 -5.66 10.02 11.74
N SER A 552 -5.64 8.71 12.04
CA SER A 552 -6.02 8.13 13.34
C SER A 552 -5.07 7.03 13.79
N ASP A 553 -5.22 6.60 15.05
CA ASP A 553 -4.49 5.49 15.66
C ASP A 553 -2.98 5.72 15.77
N LEU A 554 -2.58 7.00 15.82
CA LEU A 554 -1.22 7.44 16.09
C LEU A 554 -0.96 7.52 17.61
N ILE A 555 0.29 7.83 17.98
CA ILE A 555 0.68 8.07 19.38
C ILE A 555 0.10 9.41 19.84
N GLU A 556 -0.70 9.39 20.90
CA GLU A 556 -1.36 10.57 21.47
C GLU A 556 -0.37 11.60 22.02
N ASN A 557 -0.72 12.89 21.96
CA ASN A 557 0.07 14.01 22.48
C ASN A 557 1.47 14.20 21.86
N GLU A 558 1.76 13.49 20.78
CA GLU A 558 3.01 13.65 20.01
C GLU A 558 2.86 14.67 18.87
N THR A 559 3.93 14.87 18.10
CA THR A 559 3.91 15.66 16.86
C THR A 559 3.99 14.75 15.64
N ALA A 560 3.09 14.95 14.69
CA ALA A 560 3.15 14.32 13.38
C ALA A 560 3.87 15.22 12.36
N LYS A 561 4.64 14.62 11.46
CA LYS A 561 5.08 15.23 10.20
C LYS A 561 4.16 14.75 9.09
N VAL A 562 3.80 15.65 8.18
CA VAL A 562 2.95 15.34 7.04
C VAL A 562 3.73 15.55 5.75
N PHE A 563 3.89 14.48 4.97
CA PHE A 563 4.62 14.47 3.72
C PHE A 563 3.68 14.25 2.53
N LEU A 564 4.07 14.78 1.38
CA LEU A 564 3.51 14.50 0.06
C LEU A 564 4.64 13.98 -0.83
N GLY A 565 4.73 12.67 -0.94
CA GLY A 565 5.91 12.00 -1.47
C GLY A 565 7.16 12.32 -0.64
N ASP A 566 8.18 12.84 -1.29
CA ASP A 566 9.41 13.28 -0.62
C ASP A 566 9.30 14.68 0.03
N GLN A 567 8.22 15.43 -0.18
CA GLN A 567 8.11 16.81 0.28
C GLN A 567 7.38 16.94 1.62
N LEU A 568 8.04 17.50 2.64
CA LEU A 568 7.41 17.89 3.90
C LEU A 568 6.41 19.04 3.67
N LEU A 569 5.14 18.82 4.00
CA LEU A 569 4.10 19.85 3.99
C LEU A 569 4.08 20.65 5.30
N GLY A 570 4.38 19.99 6.42
CA GLY A 570 4.52 20.63 7.73
C GLY A 570 4.37 19.65 8.89
N THR A 571 4.22 20.19 10.10
CA THR A 571 4.05 19.43 11.34
C THR A 571 2.72 19.78 12.00
N VAL A 572 2.07 18.79 12.62
CA VAL A 572 0.76 18.94 13.26
C VAL A 572 0.78 18.21 14.61
N PRO A 573 0.22 18.79 15.69
CA PRO A 573 0.05 18.06 16.93
C PRO A 573 -0.95 16.91 16.75
N ILE A 574 -0.69 15.80 17.41
CA ILE A 574 -1.59 14.65 17.52
C ILE A 574 -2.44 14.84 18.78
N ASP A 575 -3.76 14.68 18.67
CA ASP A 575 -4.65 14.88 19.80
C ASP A 575 -4.57 13.74 20.84
N GLU A 576 -5.27 13.91 21.97
CA GLU A 576 -5.33 12.93 23.07
C GLU A 576 -5.95 11.58 22.65
N ALA A 577 -6.56 11.50 21.48
CA ALA A 577 -7.15 10.28 20.93
C ALA A 577 -6.33 9.71 19.76
N GLY A 578 -5.12 10.21 19.53
CA GLY A 578 -4.24 9.73 18.47
C GLY A 578 -4.64 10.19 17.07
N ASN A 579 -5.42 11.28 16.94
CA ASN A 579 -5.89 11.79 15.65
C ASN A 579 -5.16 13.06 15.21
N VAL A 580 -5.06 13.22 13.90
CA VAL A 580 -4.53 14.41 13.22
C VAL A 580 -5.60 14.92 12.27
N LYS A 581 -5.78 16.25 12.24
CA LYS A 581 -6.58 16.94 11.22
C LYS A 581 -5.95 18.27 10.88
N ALA A 582 -5.51 18.44 9.64
CA ALA A 582 -4.87 19.68 9.20
C ALA A 582 -5.10 19.98 7.72
N ASP A 583 -5.13 21.28 7.41
CA ASP A 583 -5.23 21.81 6.06
C ASP A 583 -3.85 22.20 5.55
N PHE A 584 -3.45 21.65 4.40
CA PHE A 584 -2.19 21.97 3.75
C PHE A 584 -2.39 22.48 2.33
N ILE A 585 -1.57 23.46 1.94
CA ILE A 585 -1.50 23.92 0.56
C ILE A 585 -0.62 22.94 -0.22
N ILE A 586 -1.18 22.29 -1.23
CA ILE A 586 -0.42 21.42 -2.12
C ILE A 586 0.63 22.27 -2.86
N PRO A 587 1.91 21.88 -2.85
CA PRO A 587 2.98 22.61 -3.53
C PRO A 587 2.69 22.81 -5.02
N ASN A 588 2.94 24.02 -5.55
CA ASN A 588 2.69 24.33 -6.96
C ASN A 588 3.53 23.48 -7.93
N ASN A 589 4.65 22.94 -7.44
CA ASN A 589 5.60 22.11 -8.18
C ASN A 589 5.39 20.61 -7.95
N ALA A 590 4.35 20.19 -7.22
CA ALA A 590 4.10 18.77 -6.98
C ALA A 590 3.83 18.03 -8.31
N ASN A 591 4.46 16.85 -8.47
CA ASN A 591 4.22 15.97 -9.60
C ASN A 591 2.76 15.53 -9.67
N ARG A 592 2.24 15.38 -10.88
CA ARG A 592 0.84 15.03 -11.14
C ARG A 592 0.60 13.53 -10.97
N GLY A 593 -0.68 13.17 -10.82
CA GLY A 593 -1.14 11.80 -10.66
C GLY A 593 -1.22 11.39 -9.19
N PRO A 594 -1.41 10.10 -8.92
CA PRO A 594 -1.42 9.56 -7.56
C PRO A 594 -0.09 9.84 -6.86
N ARG A 595 -0.16 10.39 -5.65
CA ARG A 595 0.99 10.67 -4.78
C ARG A 595 0.74 10.09 -3.41
N LEU A 596 1.82 9.65 -2.78
CA LEU A 596 1.77 9.19 -1.38
C LEU A 596 1.59 10.40 -0.47
N VAL A 597 0.69 10.28 0.50
CA VAL A 597 0.61 11.16 1.66
C VAL A 597 0.92 10.32 2.88
N THR A 598 1.91 10.76 3.65
CA THR A 598 2.28 10.07 4.88
C THR A 598 2.19 11.01 6.07
N VAL A 599 1.53 10.53 7.12
CA VAL A 599 1.49 11.15 8.44
C VAL A 599 2.32 10.30 9.37
N GLY A 600 3.57 10.69 9.60
CA GLY A 600 4.51 9.97 10.47
C GLY A 600 4.67 10.63 11.83
N VAL A 601 4.74 9.84 12.90
CA VAL A 601 5.00 10.36 14.26
C VAL A 601 6.49 10.64 14.42
N MET A 602 6.84 11.84 14.89
CA MET A 602 8.23 12.26 15.05
C MET A 602 9.00 11.34 16.00
N GLY A 603 10.22 10.94 15.60
CA GLY A 603 11.07 10.06 16.40
C GLY A 603 10.65 8.59 16.42
N THR A 604 9.78 8.17 15.50
CA THR A 604 9.29 6.79 15.40
C THR A 604 9.18 6.34 13.95
N ALA A 605 8.99 5.04 13.76
CA ALA A 605 8.62 4.36 12.54
C ALA A 605 7.10 4.20 12.33
N LEU A 606 6.23 4.77 13.19
CA LEU A 606 4.78 4.69 13.02
C LEU A 606 4.29 5.68 11.95
N THR A 607 3.64 5.17 10.91
CA THR A 607 3.11 5.98 9.81
C THR A 607 1.65 5.63 9.47
N ALA A 608 0.87 6.66 9.16
CA ALA A 608 -0.43 6.53 8.50
C ALA A 608 -0.30 7.00 7.05
N ASP A 609 -0.60 6.10 6.12
CA ASP A 609 -0.32 6.30 4.70
C ASP A 609 -1.64 6.32 3.94
N CYS A 610 -1.78 7.27 3.02
CA CYS A 610 -2.90 7.33 2.09
C CYS A 610 -2.47 7.95 0.77
N SER A 611 -3.36 7.99 -0.22
CA SER A 611 -3.07 8.59 -1.51
C SER A 611 -3.88 9.84 -1.82
N VAL A 612 -3.29 10.73 -2.61
CA VAL A 612 -3.99 11.86 -3.20
C VAL A 612 -3.70 11.93 -4.69
N ASP A 613 -4.72 12.12 -5.52
CA ASP A 613 -4.54 12.32 -6.94
C ASP A 613 -4.30 13.80 -7.26
N LEU A 614 -3.08 14.14 -7.66
CA LEU A 614 -2.72 15.49 -8.01
C LEU A 614 -3.08 15.80 -9.45
N THR A 615 -4.19 16.52 -9.63
CA THR A 615 -4.61 16.99 -10.94
C THR A 615 -3.75 18.16 -11.39
N ARG A 616 -3.66 18.33 -12.73
CA ARG A 616 -3.15 19.61 -13.24
C ARG A 616 -4.03 20.72 -12.64
N PRO A 617 -3.47 21.85 -12.20
CA PRO A 617 -4.22 23.09 -12.29
C PRO A 617 -4.68 23.12 -13.74
N GLN A 618 -5.99 23.01 -13.98
CA GLN A 618 -6.51 23.00 -15.33
C GLN A 618 -6.02 24.30 -15.94
N LEU A 619 -5.02 24.22 -16.83
CA LEU A 619 -4.55 25.38 -17.56
C LEU A 619 -5.75 25.80 -18.38
N SER A 620 -6.42 26.85 -17.92
CA SER A 620 -7.57 27.41 -18.59
C SER A 620 -7.08 27.94 -19.93
N ARG A 621 -7.22 27.11 -20.96
CA ARG A 621 -6.82 27.44 -22.33
C ARG A 621 -7.62 28.64 -22.83
N TYR A 622 -8.85 28.78 -22.37
CA TYR A 622 -9.78 29.82 -22.79
C TYR A 622 -10.18 30.71 -21.61
N GLU A 623 -10.13 32.01 -21.83
CA GLU A 623 -10.64 33.03 -20.91
C GLU A 623 -11.72 33.87 -21.60
N TYR A 624 -12.86 34.04 -20.93
CA TYR A 624 -13.96 34.92 -21.37
C TYR A 624 -14.13 36.03 -20.34
N THR A 625 -14.37 37.26 -20.81
CA THR A 625 -14.62 38.42 -19.94
C THR A 625 -15.86 39.21 -20.36
N PRO A 626 -17.07 38.65 -20.23
CA PRO A 626 -18.29 39.44 -20.29
C PRO A 626 -18.23 40.64 -19.35
N LYS A 627 -18.67 41.80 -19.85
CA LYS A 627 -18.92 42.96 -19.00
C LYS A 627 -20.15 42.69 -18.13
N LEU A 628 -20.17 43.25 -16.92
CA LEU A 628 -21.28 43.15 -15.99
C LEU A 628 -21.66 44.54 -15.47
N VAL A 629 -22.96 44.84 -15.53
CA VAL A 629 -23.56 46.01 -14.91
C VAL A 629 -24.83 45.59 -14.17
N CYS A 630 -24.87 45.83 -12.87
CA CYS A 630 -25.99 45.42 -12.02
C CYS A 630 -26.40 46.54 -11.07
N GLY A 631 -27.69 46.90 -11.06
CA GLY A 631 -28.27 47.81 -10.08
C GLY A 631 -28.86 49.08 -10.70
N LEU A 632 -28.92 50.14 -9.91
CA LEU A 632 -29.74 51.32 -10.16
C LEU A 632 -28.86 52.58 -10.30
N GLN A 633 -28.94 53.25 -11.45
CA GLN A 633 -28.40 54.60 -11.63
C GLN A 633 -29.54 55.62 -11.57
N LYS A 634 -29.69 56.31 -10.44
CA LYS A 634 -30.81 57.25 -10.22
C LYS A 634 -30.56 58.63 -10.83
N GLU A 635 -29.32 59.08 -10.84
CA GLU A 635 -28.96 60.47 -11.09
C GLU A 635 -28.59 60.68 -12.55
N ALA A 636 -29.43 61.40 -13.30
CA ALA A 636 -29.15 61.70 -14.71
C ALA A 636 -27.90 62.59 -14.91
N LYS A 637 -27.42 63.26 -13.86
CA LYS A 637 -26.18 64.06 -13.90
C LYS A 637 -24.92 63.23 -13.72
N ASN A 638 -25.03 62.04 -13.13
CA ASN A 638 -23.91 61.13 -13.00
C ASN A 638 -23.70 60.42 -14.34
N MET A 639 -22.71 60.86 -15.09
CA MET A 639 -22.41 60.36 -16.45
C MET A 639 -21.67 59.01 -16.45
N GLN A 640 -21.51 58.33 -15.30
CA GLN A 640 -20.95 56.97 -15.25
C GLN A 640 -21.81 55.97 -16.02
N LEU A 641 -23.13 56.10 -15.92
CA LEU A 641 -24.13 55.35 -16.68
C LEU A 641 -25.35 56.25 -16.92
N ALA A 642 -26.13 56.00 -17.97
CA ALA A 642 -27.39 56.70 -18.14
C ALA A 642 -28.35 56.39 -16.97
N ARG A 643 -29.35 57.25 -16.73
CA ARG A 643 -30.35 57.00 -15.69
C ARG A 643 -31.18 55.76 -16.05
N GLY A 644 -31.12 54.72 -15.23
CA GLY A 644 -31.74 53.43 -15.54
C GLY A 644 -31.59 52.38 -14.43
N PHE A 645 -32.38 51.31 -14.53
CA PHE A 645 -32.10 50.06 -13.82
C PHE A 645 -31.44 49.08 -14.79
N TYR A 646 -30.30 48.52 -14.40
CA TYR A 646 -29.45 47.69 -15.23
C TYR A 646 -29.40 46.26 -14.70
N GLY A 647 -29.60 45.30 -15.59
CA GLY A 647 -29.48 43.87 -15.33
C GLY A 647 -28.61 43.21 -16.40
N THR A 648 -27.65 42.40 -15.97
CA THR A 648 -26.83 41.55 -16.84
C THR A 648 -27.12 40.09 -16.53
N THR A 649 -27.24 39.27 -17.57
CA THR A 649 -27.28 37.80 -17.50
C THR A 649 -26.24 37.24 -18.44
N ILE A 650 -25.32 36.44 -17.93
CA ILE A 650 -24.27 35.77 -18.71
C ILE A 650 -24.65 34.31 -18.83
N ASN A 651 -24.97 33.86 -20.05
CA ASN A 651 -25.22 32.46 -20.36
C ASN A 651 -23.91 31.79 -20.75
N ILE A 652 -23.65 30.62 -20.18
CA ILE A 652 -22.47 29.80 -20.42
C ILE A 652 -22.98 28.44 -20.86
N HIS A 653 -22.59 28.01 -22.06
CA HIS A 653 -23.00 26.74 -22.64
C HIS A 653 -21.75 25.93 -23.00
N ASN A 654 -21.80 24.62 -22.74
CA ASN A 654 -20.78 23.67 -23.15
C ASN A 654 -21.21 23.02 -24.47
N PRO A 655 -20.72 23.50 -25.63
CA PRO A 655 -21.02 22.87 -26.92
C PRO A 655 -20.26 21.56 -27.14
N GLY A 656 -19.30 21.24 -26.28
CA GLY A 656 -18.47 20.04 -26.35
C GLY A 656 -19.23 18.75 -26.09
N LEU A 657 -18.54 17.63 -26.33
CA LEU A 657 -19.06 16.28 -26.06
C LEU A 657 -18.64 15.74 -24.68
N SER A 658 -17.67 16.39 -24.04
CA SER A 658 -17.15 16.08 -22.71
C SER A 658 -17.72 17.03 -21.66
N THR A 659 -17.76 16.57 -20.41
CA THR A 659 -18.03 17.44 -19.26
C THR A 659 -16.87 18.42 -19.07
N VAL A 660 -17.20 19.69 -18.84
CA VAL A 660 -16.22 20.77 -18.63
C VAL A 660 -16.39 21.39 -17.25
N GLN A 661 -15.27 21.54 -16.53
CA GLN A 661 -15.19 22.32 -15.30
C GLN A 661 -14.53 23.67 -15.61
N PHE A 662 -15.06 24.76 -15.05
CA PHE A 662 -14.52 26.10 -15.26
C PHE A 662 -14.66 26.97 -14.01
N ASP A 663 -13.74 27.92 -13.87
CA ASP A 663 -13.70 28.84 -12.73
C ASP A 663 -14.28 30.22 -13.12
N LYS A 664 -14.93 30.88 -12.16
CA LYS A 664 -15.51 32.22 -12.33
C LYS A 664 -15.05 33.19 -11.24
N LYS A 665 -14.71 34.41 -11.64
CA LYS A 665 -14.38 35.52 -10.73
C LYS A 665 -14.97 36.83 -11.23
N LEU A 666 -15.35 37.71 -10.31
CA LEU A 666 -15.80 39.08 -10.58
C LEU A 666 -14.65 40.05 -10.36
N VAL A 667 -14.27 40.79 -11.40
CA VAL A 667 -13.29 41.87 -11.36
C VAL A 667 -14.04 43.20 -11.37
N LEU A 668 -14.14 43.85 -10.21
CA LEU A 668 -14.88 45.11 -10.08
C LEU A 668 -14.14 46.28 -10.73
N THR A 669 -14.88 47.14 -11.43
CA THR A 669 -14.42 48.47 -11.86
C THR A 669 -15.14 49.57 -11.08
N ILE A 670 -16.38 49.31 -10.60
CA ILE A 670 -17.12 50.18 -9.69
C ILE A 670 -17.77 49.31 -8.58
N PRO A 671 -17.49 49.59 -7.29
CA PRO A 671 -16.42 50.45 -6.76
C PRO A 671 -15.01 49.89 -7.05
N PRO A 672 -13.95 50.72 -7.01
CA PRO A 672 -13.92 52.12 -6.55
C PRO A 672 -14.29 53.18 -7.60
N GLY A 673 -14.20 52.90 -8.90
CA GLY A 673 -14.28 53.92 -9.95
C GLY A 673 -13.00 54.78 -10.06
N ASN A 674 -13.06 55.87 -10.83
CA ASN A 674 -11.95 56.84 -10.98
C ASN A 674 -10.60 56.23 -11.37
N GLN A 675 -10.60 55.25 -12.28
CA GLN A 675 -9.41 54.53 -12.75
C GLN A 675 -8.62 53.78 -11.67
N GLN A 676 -9.21 53.53 -10.50
CA GLN A 676 -8.60 52.68 -9.48
C GLN A 676 -8.97 51.22 -9.73
N SER A 677 -8.01 50.31 -9.55
CA SER A 677 -8.26 48.87 -9.64
C SER A 677 -9.24 48.42 -8.56
N GLY A 678 -10.32 47.74 -8.96
CA GLY A 678 -11.25 47.16 -8.00
C GLY A 678 -10.83 45.78 -7.52
N ARG A 679 -11.62 45.24 -6.58
CA ARG A 679 -11.39 43.92 -5.98
C ARG A 679 -11.69 42.81 -7.01
N VAL A 680 -10.88 41.76 -6.97
CA VAL A 680 -11.17 40.48 -7.63
C VAL A 680 -11.84 39.57 -6.59
N LEU A 681 -13.04 39.08 -6.91
CA LEU A 681 -13.87 38.29 -6.00
C LEU A 681 -14.17 36.93 -6.65
N PRO A 682 -13.76 35.78 -6.08
CA PRO A 682 -14.08 34.47 -6.63
C PRO A 682 -15.59 34.21 -6.53
N ILE A 683 -16.25 33.88 -7.65
CA ILE A 683 -17.67 33.52 -7.67
C ILE A 683 -17.82 32.04 -7.30
N GLY A 684 -17.01 31.18 -7.91
CA GLY A 684 -17.04 29.73 -7.69
C GLY A 684 -16.54 28.95 -8.92
N ARG A 685 -16.50 27.63 -8.76
CA ARG A 685 -16.30 26.66 -9.84
C ARG A 685 -17.64 26.03 -10.17
N ASP A 686 -17.89 25.81 -11.45
CA ASP A 686 -19.06 25.10 -11.93
C ASP A 686 -18.65 24.01 -12.92
N GLU A 687 -19.55 23.06 -13.13
CA GLU A 687 -19.41 21.95 -14.06
C GLU A 687 -20.60 21.97 -15.02
N LEU A 688 -20.33 21.73 -16.31
CA LEU A 688 -21.37 21.55 -17.33
C LEU A 688 -21.10 20.24 -18.06
N GLU A 689 -22.06 19.32 -18.03
CA GLU A 689 -22.02 18.16 -18.92
C GLU A 689 -22.13 18.62 -20.39
N SER A 690 -21.94 17.68 -21.31
CA SER A 690 -22.16 17.89 -22.74
C SER A 690 -23.53 18.53 -23.00
N GLN A 691 -23.55 19.60 -23.79
CA GLN A 691 -24.76 20.35 -24.18
C GLN A 691 -25.52 21.02 -23.03
N GLN A 692 -24.97 21.08 -21.82
CA GLN A 692 -25.58 21.82 -20.72
C GLN A 692 -25.21 23.30 -20.77
N GLY A 693 -26.04 24.13 -20.14
CA GLY A 693 -25.74 25.54 -19.92
C GLY A 693 -26.26 26.04 -18.59
N LEU A 694 -25.63 27.12 -18.10
CA LEU A 694 -26.02 27.82 -16.89
C LEU A 694 -25.99 29.33 -17.10
N ALA A 695 -26.62 30.06 -16.17
CA ALA A 695 -26.64 31.52 -16.19
C ALA A 695 -26.00 32.12 -14.93
N VAL A 696 -25.26 33.20 -15.12
CA VAL A 696 -24.77 34.08 -14.05
C VAL A 696 -25.44 35.43 -14.20
N ASP A 697 -26.40 35.72 -13.32
CA ASP A 697 -27.14 36.98 -13.35
C ASP A 697 -26.83 37.87 -12.14
N CYS A 698 -27.35 39.09 -12.17
CA CYS A 698 -27.20 40.06 -11.08
C CYS A 698 -27.69 39.53 -9.73
N ASP A 699 -28.77 38.76 -9.68
CA ASP A 699 -29.32 38.27 -8.42
C ASP A 699 -28.45 37.15 -7.83
N HIS A 700 -27.88 36.28 -8.68
CA HIS A 700 -26.88 35.29 -8.30
C HIS A 700 -25.65 35.98 -7.70
N ILE A 701 -25.06 36.95 -8.40
CA ILE A 701 -23.89 37.70 -7.91
C ILE A 701 -24.19 38.43 -6.59
N ARG A 702 -25.36 39.07 -6.48
CA ARG A 702 -25.79 39.78 -5.27
C ARG A 702 -25.84 38.85 -4.06
N LYS A 703 -26.45 37.67 -4.24
CA LYS A 703 -26.58 36.66 -3.16
C LYS A 703 -25.24 36.04 -2.82
N LYS A 704 -24.43 35.70 -3.82
CA LYS A 704 -23.19 34.93 -3.64
C LYS A 704 -22.04 35.76 -3.08
N LEU A 705 -21.89 37.02 -3.51
CA LEU A 705 -20.72 37.84 -3.18
C LEU A 705 -20.99 39.00 -2.22
N PHE A 706 -22.26 39.37 -2.02
CA PHE A 706 -22.63 40.59 -1.30
C PHE A 706 -23.79 40.38 -0.32
N ASP A 707 -24.01 39.16 0.16
CA ASP A 707 -25.03 38.82 1.18
C ASP A 707 -26.43 39.36 0.86
N GLY A 708 -26.79 39.38 -0.43
CA GLY A 708 -28.09 39.88 -0.89
C GLY A 708 -28.20 41.40 -1.03
N LYS A 709 -27.14 42.18 -0.77
CA LYS A 709 -27.16 43.66 -0.85
C LYS A 709 -25.95 44.24 -1.58
N TRP A 710 -26.19 45.05 -2.60
CA TRP A 710 -25.11 45.70 -3.36
C TRP A 710 -24.27 46.69 -2.52
N PRO A 711 -22.94 46.76 -2.74
CA PRO A 711 -22.06 47.70 -2.04
C PRO A 711 -22.28 49.16 -2.45
N ASN A 712 -22.88 49.40 -3.63
CA ASN A 712 -23.26 50.71 -4.16
C ASN A 712 -24.64 50.63 -4.81
N PHE A 713 -25.18 51.76 -5.27
CA PHE A 713 -26.46 51.77 -6.01
C PHE A 713 -26.42 50.88 -7.25
N PHE A 714 -25.27 50.79 -7.91
CA PHE A 714 -24.96 49.80 -8.93
C PHE A 714 -23.50 49.34 -8.78
N ILE A 715 -23.17 48.20 -9.38
CA ILE A 715 -21.80 47.74 -9.58
C ILE A 715 -21.52 47.60 -11.08
N GLU A 716 -20.25 47.76 -11.43
CA GLU A 716 -19.73 47.51 -12.76
C GLU A 716 -18.45 46.67 -12.62
N GLY A 717 -18.24 45.77 -13.57
CA GLY A 717 -17.03 44.96 -13.62
C GLY A 717 -17.03 43.99 -14.80
N PHE A 718 -16.20 42.97 -14.68
CA PHE A 718 -16.13 41.85 -15.62
C PHE A 718 -16.29 40.55 -14.84
N VAL A 719 -17.08 39.62 -15.38
CA VAL A 719 -17.05 38.23 -14.90
C VAL A 719 -16.04 37.50 -15.76
N THR A 720 -14.90 37.16 -15.20
CA THR A 720 -13.90 36.33 -15.88
C THR A 720 -14.26 34.87 -15.71
N ILE A 721 -14.36 34.15 -16.84
CA ILE A 721 -14.61 32.70 -16.91
C ILE A 721 -13.34 32.05 -17.48
N GLU A 722 -12.79 31.08 -16.76
CA GLU A 722 -11.54 30.41 -17.11
C GLU A 722 -11.82 28.92 -17.34
N SER A 723 -11.68 28.47 -18.59
CA SER A 723 -12.07 27.13 -19.03
C SER A 723 -10.96 26.39 -19.78
N PRO A 724 -10.79 25.07 -19.57
CA PRO A 724 -9.88 24.21 -20.33
C PRO A 724 -10.36 23.96 -21.78
N GLU A 725 -11.68 24.00 -21.99
CA GLU A 725 -12.36 23.72 -23.25
C GLU A 725 -13.14 24.95 -23.71
N SER A 726 -13.42 25.00 -25.01
CA SER A 726 -14.16 26.12 -25.59
C SER A 726 -15.61 26.07 -25.13
N LEU A 727 -16.09 27.19 -24.60
CA LEU A 727 -17.46 27.44 -24.17
C LEU A 727 -18.12 28.47 -25.08
N ASP A 728 -19.44 28.34 -25.24
CA ASP A 728 -20.27 29.40 -25.80
C ASP A 728 -20.69 30.34 -24.66
N VAL A 729 -20.17 31.57 -24.67
CA VAL A 729 -20.48 32.58 -23.66
C VAL A 729 -21.21 33.76 -24.29
N THR A 730 -22.42 34.05 -23.82
CA THR A 730 -23.24 35.16 -24.29
C THR A 730 -23.68 36.04 -23.13
N SER A 731 -23.49 37.35 -23.23
CA SER A 731 -24.00 38.32 -22.26
C SER A 731 -25.26 38.99 -22.78
N VAL A 732 -26.28 39.09 -21.94
CA VAL A 732 -27.54 39.78 -22.20
C VAL A 732 -27.64 40.97 -21.25
N TYR A 733 -27.62 42.17 -21.81
CA TYR A 733 -27.77 43.42 -21.07
C TYR A 733 -29.19 43.91 -21.21
N THR A 734 -29.84 44.15 -20.08
CA THR A 734 -31.19 44.70 -20.03
C THR A 734 -31.19 46.01 -19.27
N THR A 735 -31.94 46.98 -19.78
CA THR A 735 -32.17 48.24 -19.10
C THR A 735 -33.67 48.46 -18.91
N ALA A 736 -34.05 49.12 -17.83
CA ALA A 736 -35.40 49.60 -17.63
C ALA A 736 -35.40 51.08 -17.29
N ASN A 737 -36.32 51.82 -17.92
CA ASN A 737 -36.54 53.23 -17.62
C ASN A 737 -37.06 53.39 -16.19
N LEU A 738 -36.54 54.40 -15.49
CA LEU A 738 -36.99 54.73 -14.16
C LEU A 738 -38.15 55.71 -14.19
N GLY A 739 -39.25 55.35 -13.54
CA GLY A 739 -40.35 56.28 -13.27
C GLY A 739 -39.93 57.43 -12.35
N TYR A 740 -40.85 58.36 -12.10
CA TYR A 740 -40.64 59.51 -11.19
C TYR A 740 -40.13 59.09 -9.80
N TRP A 741 -40.56 57.90 -9.34
CA TRP A 741 -40.20 57.33 -8.04
C TRP A 741 -38.95 56.44 -8.04
N GLY A 742 -38.19 56.40 -9.13
CA GLY A 742 -36.98 55.56 -9.23
C GLY A 742 -37.24 54.05 -9.31
N LYS A 743 -38.50 53.63 -9.53
CA LYS A 743 -38.87 52.24 -9.82
C LYS A 743 -38.75 51.96 -11.32
N ALA A 744 -38.27 50.78 -11.67
CA ALA A 744 -38.29 50.29 -13.05
C ALA A 744 -39.74 50.27 -13.55
N LYS A 745 -40.01 50.93 -14.68
CA LYS A 745 -41.36 51.05 -15.25
C LYS A 745 -41.58 50.06 -16.38
N ASN A 746 -40.75 50.14 -17.42
CA ASN A 746 -40.75 49.24 -18.58
C ASN A 746 -39.28 48.94 -18.94
N HIS A 747 -39.01 47.74 -19.45
CA HIS A 747 -37.74 47.45 -20.13
C HIS A 747 -37.59 48.42 -21.31
N SER A 748 -36.47 49.14 -21.33
CA SER A 748 -36.20 50.21 -22.29
C SER A 748 -35.35 49.73 -23.47
N SER A 749 -34.50 48.73 -23.25
CA SER A 749 -33.63 48.16 -24.26
C SER A 749 -33.08 46.82 -23.78
N ILE A 750 -32.80 45.95 -24.75
CA ILE A 750 -32.05 44.71 -24.60
C ILE A 750 -30.90 44.74 -25.61
N ASP A 751 -29.72 44.29 -25.19
CA ASP A 751 -28.57 44.08 -26.05
C ASP A 751 -27.97 42.70 -25.75
N VAL A 752 -27.48 42.02 -26.79
CA VAL A 752 -26.94 40.66 -26.69
C VAL A 752 -25.56 40.64 -27.34
N GLU A 753 -24.57 40.23 -26.56
CA GLU A 753 -23.18 40.20 -26.98
C GLU A 753 -22.61 38.80 -26.85
N GLN A 754 -22.11 38.24 -27.96
CA GLN A 754 -21.32 37.01 -27.93
C GLN A 754 -19.91 37.34 -27.45
N ILE A 755 -19.47 36.70 -26.38
CA ILE A 755 -18.14 36.90 -25.82
C ILE A 755 -17.17 35.91 -26.48
N ARG A 756 -16.14 36.45 -27.12
CA ARG A 756 -15.11 35.62 -27.76
C ARG A 756 -14.15 35.06 -26.71
N GLU A 757 -13.78 33.82 -26.90
CA GLU A 757 -12.69 33.20 -26.15
C GLU A 757 -11.36 33.92 -26.39
N ARG A 758 -10.55 34.03 -25.35
CA ARG A 758 -9.14 34.44 -25.44
C ARG A 758 -8.29 33.25 -25.08
N ILE A 759 -7.33 32.91 -25.94
CA ILE A 759 -6.40 31.82 -25.65
C ILE A 759 -5.36 32.36 -24.66
N ASN A 760 -5.34 31.82 -23.45
CA ASN A 760 -4.27 32.09 -22.50
C ASN A 760 -2.98 31.46 -23.04
N LYS A 761 -2.00 32.31 -23.35
CA LYS A 761 -0.69 31.90 -23.85
C LYS A 761 0.22 31.46 -22.72
#